data_AF-A0A7L2X3L3-F1
#
_entry.id   AF-A0A7L2X3L3-F1
#
_cell.length_a   1.000
_cell.length_b   1.000
_cell.length_c   1.000
_cell.angle_alpha   90.00
_cell.angle_beta   90.00
_cell.angle_gamma   90.00
#
_symmetry.space_group_name_H-M   'P 1'
#
loop_
_entity.id
_entity.type
_entity.pdbx_description
1 polymer ?
#
loop_
_entity_poly.entity_id
_entity_poly.type
_entity_poly.pdbx_seq_one_letter_code
_entity_poly.pdbx_strand_id
1 'polypeptide(L)'
;LCGNSNGNPLDDALMPDGNLAQNAVELGQSWKVAKIHRCWDTCSGDCRRCRRDEEAKYIGETSCGLLTQRSGPFARCHATISPNVYRKNCIYDLCMNDGLHIKLCQALKAYADDCQEEGITVSDWRTLAHCPLFCPKNSNYTACGSACPATCSNGAMPADCDASACVETCECQEGFVFDANKCIPQSECGCVFEGRLHGLREEFWGDSTCTKRCVCDAKSRRAVCHSASCRAEEDCRVEDGIQDCYPKRYGTCAASGATHYESFDGGKFIFQGTCMYQFAGLCQKSQGLVDFQVLVQNGRQDNEQLSSIALVMVKVYGKAIVISQEHPSKITINDQLANLPYHQRDRKISIYRDGWEAVVETDFGLTVTYDWQSQVTVSVPSTYANTLCGLCGNYNGNAGDEMMMKNGQVTSNPNTFGHSWKVTDIPGCVELSKVECPTITVALQRQEVLKTGCGVIPQVDGPFVACHAHVDANKYFQNCVHDFCLFPHQEGVICHVIARYAAACQAAGVTIGRWRTDDFCSISCPANSHYEICSQSCRQTCSSIYTLVKCSERCREGCVCNEGFALSGDECVPLSQCGCLHQGFYYKLKETFFPTKQEECQCQAGGTVDCQKIPCPGDSEGKLIDGVFQCPPATLRACVATGDRNYISFDGMAFNISGTCSYVLTKTCSGDNVTPFVVKIKKDKRQKKVSGIQALSVEVYGLTLTLTRDKRGDVMVDSILHHLPAILSKGRVQVHQHGMGVLLQTDFGLVVRYDLHGHVMVTVPQSYQGHLCGLCGNYNGQQKDDFRLPSGQQAPNAMVFGSAWKTSDAPCSDDCPKDKCPICTEEKKVVFQKLNYCGILTLPKGPFDSCHHLINPDLYFQACLHDLCLTGGDTRVLCQSIQSYATACQDASVVIAAWRRPSFCPISCPANSNYSLCTNLCVSSCAGLVDASKCPKTCVEGCRCDKGYIFDGHGCVPEDKCGCFVDGKYYKPHESVLKDNCQQRCTCVPGRGLTCSSHSCTDDETCEIRDGILGC
;
A
#
# COMPACT_ATOMS: atom_id res chain seq x y z
N LEU A 1 -3.96 44.13 -13.85
CA LEU A 1 -3.41 43.75 -12.52
C LEU A 1 -2.09 44.46 -12.22
N CYS A 2 -1.15 44.56 -13.16
CA CYS A 2 0.15 45.24 -12.94
C CYS A 2 0.08 46.79 -12.99
N GLY A 3 -1.05 47.40 -12.62
CA GLY A 3 -1.25 48.84 -12.73
C GLY A 3 -1.35 49.37 -14.17
N ASN A 4 -1.23 50.69 -14.31
CA ASN A 4 -1.36 51.42 -15.59
C ASN A 4 -0.02 52.03 -16.08
N SER A 5 1.07 51.81 -15.35
CA SER A 5 2.44 52.24 -15.68
C SER A 5 2.61 53.76 -15.90
N ASN A 6 1.79 54.59 -15.25
CA ASN A 6 1.90 56.05 -15.36
C ASN A 6 2.84 56.68 -14.31
N GLY A 7 3.45 55.85 -13.45
CA GLY A 7 4.35 56.28 -12.37
C GLY A 7 3.64 56.79 -11.10
N ASN A 8 2.31 56.69 -11.01
CA ASN A 8 1.52 57.06 -9.85
C ASN A 8 1.01 55.81 -9.10
N PRO A 9 1.64 55.41 -7.98
CA PRO A 9 1.27 54.19 -7.27
C PRO A 9 -0.14 54.25 -6.63
N LEU A 10 -0.75 55.44 -6.56
CA LEU A 10 -2.09 55.61 -5.98
C LEU A 10 -3.21 55.15 -6.93
N ASP A 11 -2.93 54.96 -8.22
CA ASP A 11 -3.93 54.56 -9.22
C ASP A 11 -3.64 53.19 -9.87
N ASP A 12 -2.66 52.45 -9.37
CA ASP A 12 -2.35 51.09 -9.85
C ASP A 12 -3.45 50.05 -9.54
N ALA A 13 -4.41 50.41 -8.67
CA ALA A 13 -5.59 49.60 -8.34
C ALA A 13 -6.84 50.01 -9.15
N LEU A 14 -6.68 50.64 -10.31
CA LEU A 14 -7.79 50.98 -11.20
C LEU A 14 -8.44 49.72 -11.80
N MET A 15 -9.76 49.69 -11.73
CA MET A 15 -10.63 48.73 -12.39
C MET A 15 -10.95 49.19 -13.83
N PRO A 16 -11.48 48.32 -14.72
CA PRO A 16 -11.81 48.69 -16.10
C PRO A 16 -12.84 49.82 -16.24
N ASP A 17 -13.63 50.06 -15.20
CA ASP A 17 -14.63 51.13 -15.14
C ASP A 17 -14.03 52.50 -14.71
N GLY A 18 -12.73 52.55 -14.41
CA GLY A 18 -12.02 53.75 -13.97
C GLY A 18 -12.11 54.06 -12.48
N ASN A 19 -12.74 53.19 -11.68
CA ASN A 19 -12.78 53.31 -10.23
C ASN A 19 -11.61 52.57 -9.57
N LEU A 20 -11.21 53.01 -8.37
CA LEU A 20 -10.22 52.29 -7.56
C LEU A 20 -10.88 51.13 -6.83
N ALA A 21 -10.28 49.94 -6.92
CA ALA A 21 -10.70 48.79 -6.14
C ALA A 21 -10.45 49.02 -4.65
N GLN A 22 -11.37 48.59 -3.79
CA GLN A 22 -11.25 48.71 -2.33
C GLN A 22 -10.29 47.67 -1.75
N ASN A 23 -10.07 46.56 -2.46
CA ASN A 23 -9.17 45.49 -2.06
C ASN A 23 -8.66 44.70 -3.28
N ALA A 24 -7.65 43.87 -3.06
CA ALA A 24 -7.03 43.08 -4.12
C ALA A 24 -7.98 42.05 -4.76
N VAL A 25 -8.99 41.55 -4.03
CA VAL A 25 -9.96 40.58 -4.55
C VAL A 25 -10.87 41.24 -5.58
N GLU A 26 -11.40 42.41 -5.24
CA GLU A 26 -12.22 43.23 -6.15
C GLU A 26 -11.42 43.63 -7.41
N LEU A 27 -10.15 44.03 -7.23
CA LEU A 27 -9.27 44.35 -8.35
C LEU A 27 -9.09 43.13 -9.28
N GLY A 28 -8.81 41.95 -8.73
CA GLY A 28 -8.66 40.71 -9.50
C GLY A 28 -9.93 40.31 -10.24
N GLN A 29 -11.09 40.41 -9.60
CA GLN A 29 -12.39 40.12 -10.21
C GLN A 29 -12.70 41.04 -11.38
N SER A 30 -12.41 42.33 -11.24
CA SER A 30 -12.73 43.34 -12.26
C SER A 30 -12.02 43.09 -13.59
N TRP A 31 -10.82 42.50 -13.57
CA TRP A 31 -9.99 42.24 -14.75
C TRP A 31 -10.09 40.79 -15.26
N LYS A 32 -11.07 40.02 -14.78
CA LYS A 32 -11.26 38.60 -15.14
C LYS A 32 -11.74 38.43 -16.60
N VAL A 33 -11.19 37.44 -17.30
CA VAL A 33 -11.55 37.08 -18.68
C VAL A 33 -12.52 35.87 -18.70
N ALA A 34 -13.45 35.80 -19.66
CA ALA A 34 -14.64 34.93 -19.57
C ALA A 34 -14.42 33.39 -19.78
N LYS A 35 -15.15 32.63 -18.95
CA LYS A 35 -15.55 31.19 -18.98
C LYS A 35 -14.48 30.10 -19.12
N ILE A 36 -13.86 29.78 -17.97
CA ILE A 36 -13.72 28.37 -17.54
C ILE A 36 -14.83 28.15 -16.50
N HIS A 37 -15.75 27.21 -16.76
CA HIS A 37 -16.76 26.87 -15.77
C HIS A 37 -16.04 26.33 -14.52
N ARG A 38 -16.15 27.05 -13.38
CA ARG A 38 -15.61 26.75 -12.03
C ARG A 38 -14.21 27.29 -11.65
N CYS A 39 -13.85 28.51 -12.06
CA CYS A 39 -12.86 29.31 -11.31
C CYS A 39 -13.55 30.15 -10.22
N TRP A 40 -13.12 30.04 -8.96
CA TRP A 40 -13.63 30.83 -7.83
C TRP A 40 -12.68 31.99 -7.53
N ASP A 41 -13.24 33.18 -7.35
CA ASP A 41 -12.47 34.41 -7.07
C ASP A 41 -12.44 34.74 -5.57
N THR A 42 -13.06 33.88 -4.75
CA THR A 42 -13.27 34.06 -3.31
C THR A 42 -13.13 32.73 -2.61
N CYS A 43 -12.64 32.75 -1.37
CA CYS A 43 -12.69 31.58 -0.49
C CYS A 43 -14.16 31.32 -0.07
N SER A 44 -14.56 30.05 0.06
CA SER A 44 -15.90 29.67 0.53
C SER A 44 -16.01 29.85 2.06
N GLY A 45 -15.92 31.10 2.54
CA GLY A 45 -15.89 31.46 3.96
C GLY A 45 -14.81 32.51 4.29
N ASP A 46 -14.36 32.55 5.54
CA ASP A 46 -13.21 33.37 5.93
C ASP A 46 -11.93 32.79 5.32
N CYS A 47 -11.32 33.52 4.37
CA CYS A 47 -10.01 33.16 3.84
C CYS A 47 -9.01 32.96 4.97
N ARG A 48 -8.16 31.92 4.87
CA ARG A 48 -7.08 31.69 5.82
C ARG A 48 -6.27 32.98 5.97
N ARG A 49 -6.15 33.46 7.21
CA ARG A 49 -5.30 34.60 7.57
C ARG A 49 -4.15 34.10 8.39
N CYS A 50 -2.98 34.68 8.18
CA CYS A 50 -1.82 34.33 8.97
C CYS A 50 -2.03 34.73 10.44
N ARG A 51 -1.88 33.79 11.36
CA ARG A 51 -1.94 34.11 12.79
C ARG A 51 -0.61 34.68 13.25
N ARG A 52 -0.64 35.56 14.27
CA ARG A 52 0.58 36.26 14.75
C ARG A 52 1.67 35.30 15.24
N ASP A 53 1.31 34.15 15.78
CA ASP A 53 2.22 33.08 16.21
C ASP A 53 2.87 32.35 15.02
N GLU A 54 2.13 32.17 13.92
CA GLU A 54 2.68 31.63 12.66
C GLU A 54 3.63 32.64 11.99
N GLU A 55 3.27 33.93 11.97
CA GLU A 55 4.15 35.00 11.46
C GLU A 55 5.48 35.03 12.23
N ALA A 56 5.42 34.95 13.56
CA ALA A 56 6.60 34.97 14.43
C ALA A 56 7.61 33.86 14.10
N LYS A 57 7.13 32.70 13.64
CA LYS A 57 7.96 31.56 13.24
C LYS A 57 8.85 31.86 12.03
N TYR A 58 8.35 32.65 11.07
CA TYR A 58 9.03 32.89 9.79
C TYR A 58 9.86 34.19 9.77
N ILE A 59 9.77 35.02 10.81
CA ILE A 59 10.55 36.25 10.98
C ILE A 59 12.05 35.98 11.22
N GLY A 60 12.41 34.76 11.68
CA GLY A 60 13.78 34.40 12.01
C GLY A 60 14.79 34.55 10.86
N GLU A 61 16.07 34.75 11.19
CA GLU A 61 17.16 35.02 10.23
C GLU A 61 17.44 33.85 9.27
N THR A 62 17.04 32.62 9.63
CA THR A 62 17.15 31.43 8.77
C THR A 62 15.93 31.21 7.86
N SER A 63 14.96 32.13 7.86
CA SER A 63 13.77 32.11 7.00
C SER A 63 13.60 33.47 6.31
N CYS A 64 12.42 34.12 6.38
CA CYS A 64 12.20 35.40 5.71
C CYS A 64 13.02 36.55 6.32
N GLY A 65 13.57 36.39 7.53
CA GLY A 65 14.47 37.35 8.14
C GLY A 65 15.76 37.56 7.36
N LEU A 66 16.21 36.56 6.59
CA LEU A 66 17.40 36.61 5.74
C LEU A 66 17.37 37.80 4.76
N LEU A 67 16.17 38.15 4.25
CA LEU A 67 15.94 39.29 3.36
C LEU A 67 16.32 40.64 3.99
N THR A 68 16.27 40.74 5.32
CA THR A 68 16.47 42.01 6.04
C THR A 68 17.72 42.03 6.92
N GLN A 69 18.53 40.97 6.86
CA GLN A 69 19.72 40.85 7.70
C GLN A 69 20.80 41.86 7.26
N ARG A 70 21.26 42.70 8.19
CA ARG A 70 22.18 43.82 7.90
C ARG A 70 23.54 43.40 7.33
N SER A 71 24.00 42.21 7.69
CA SER A 71 25.24 41.59 7.20
C SER A 71 24.96 40.28 6.45
N GLY A 72 23.74 40.13 5.93
CA GLY A 72 23.31 38.95 5.19
C GLY A 72 23.62 39.04 3.69
N PRO A 73 23.25 38.00 2.92
CA PRO A 73 23.62 37.89 1.50
C PRO A 73 23.02 38.98 0.61
N PHE A 74 21.93 39.62 1.06
CA PHE A 74 21.22 40.67 0.33
C PHE A 74 21.54 42.10 0.80
N ALA A 75 22.44 42.28 1.78
CA ALA A 75 22.66 43.57 2.43
C ALA A 75 23.01 44.72 1.46
N ARG A 76 23.71 44.40 0.36
CA ARG A 76 24.09 45.40 -0.67
C ARG A 76 22.89 45.93 -1.46
N CYS A 77 21.79 45.18 -1.50
CA CYS A 77 20.59 45.53 -2.27
C CYS A 77 19.62 46.42 -1.50
N HIS A 78 19.67 46.42 -0.16
CA HIS A 78 18.71 47.12 0.69
C HIS A 78 18.60 48.63 0.45
N ALA A 79 19.69 49.25 -0.04
CA ALA A 79 19.74 50.68 -0.34
C ALA A 79 18.99 51.04 -1.63
N THR A 80 18.91 50.10 -2.59
CA THR A 80 18.25 50.29 -3.90
C THR A 80 16.83 49.75 -3.87
N ILE A 81 16.65 48.52 -3.38
CA ILE A 81 15.35 47.84 -3.31
C ILE A 81 15.02 47.54 -1.86
N SER A 82 13.90 48.06 -1.37
CA SER A 82 13.46 47.84 0.00
C SER A 82 13.04 46.37 0.23
N PRO A 83 13.68 45.62 1.16
CA PRO A 83 13.34 44.23 1.42
C PRO A 83 12.01 44.04 2.17
N ASN A 84 11.36 45.13 2.60
CA ASN A 84 10.21 45.06 3.51
C ASN A 84 8.97 44.41 2.88
N VAL A 85 8.68 44.70 1.61
CA VAL A 85 7.54 44.10 0.89
C VAL A 85 7.82 42.63 0.62
N TYR A 86 9.02 42.28 0.13
CA TYR A 86 9.45 40.90 -0.08
C TYR A 86 9.40 40.07 1.20
N ARG A 87 9.82 40.63 2.34
CA ARG A 87 9.72 39.93 3.63
C ARG A 87 8.26 39.68 4.02
N LYS A 88 7.37 40.66 3.84
CA LYS A 88 5.93 40.48 4.11
C LYS A 88 5.32 39.41 3.22
N ASN A 89 5.64 39.44 1.92
CA ASN A 89 5.18 38.44 0.96
C ASN A 89 5.75 37.05 1.28
N CYS A 90 7.03 36.95 1.62
CA CYS A 90 7.66 35.72 2.07
C CYS A 90 6.95 35.11 3.29
N ILE A 91 6.68 35.93 4.32
CA ILE A 91 5.96 35.47 5.53
C ILE A 91 4.55 35.01 5.16
N TYR A 92 3.86 35.79 4.32
CA TYR A 92 2.53 35.44 3.85
C TYR A 92 2.54 34.12 3.06
N ASP A 93 3.44 33.96 2.10
CA ASP A 93 3.58 32.75 1.29
C ASP A 93 3.89 31.52 2.15
N LEU A 94 4.82 31.64 3.10
CA LEU A 94 5.09 30.56 4.04
C LEU A 94 3.89 30.25 4.93
N CYS A 95 3.15 31.27 5.37
CA CYS A 95 2.00 31.05 6.23
C CYS A 95 0.84 30.39 5.50
N MET A 96 0.53 30.85 4.29
CA MET A 96 -0.52 30.28 3.45
C MET A 96 -0.19 28.87 2.96
N ASN A 97 1.09 28.48 3.00
CA ASN A 97 1.57 27.16 2.58
C ASN A 97 2.21 26.36 3.74
N ASP A 98 1.82 26.61 4.99
CA ASP A 98 2.24 25.83 6.17
C ASP A 98 3.76 25.65 6.36
N GLY A 99 4.55 26.63 5.92
CA GLY A 99 6.00 26.64 6.01
C GLY A 99 6.69 25.85 4.90
N LEU A 100 6.00 25.58 3.77
CA LEU A 100 6.55 24.87 2.63
C LEU A 100 7.87 25.52 2.15
N HIS A 101 8.97 24.78 2.28
CA HIS A 101 10.32 25.31 2.06
C HIS A 101 10.55 25.86 0.64
N ILE A 102 9.95 25.25 -0.40
CA ILE A 102 10.08 25.77 -1.77
C ILE A 102 9.51 27.19 -1.91
N LYS A 103 8.52 27.57 -1.10
CA LYS A 103 7.97 28.94 -1.08
C LYS A 103 8.96 29.94 -0.47
N LEU A 104 9.72 29.54 0.55
CA LEU A 104 10.85 30.34 1.04
C LEU A 104 11.85 30.55 -0.10
N CYS A 105 12.26 29.48 -0.79
CA CYS A 105 13.23 29.58 -1.87
C CYS A 105 12.74 30.46 -3.03
N GLN A 106 11.45 30.38 -3.39
CA GLN A 106 10.83 31.24 -4.41
C GLN A 106 10.82 32.72 -3.98
N ALA A 107 10.45 33.01 -2.74
CA ALA A 107 10.40 34.37 -2.23
C ALA A 107 11.80 35.00 -2.10
N LEU A 108 12.80 34.24 -1.63
CA LEU A 108 14.19 34.68 -1.58
C LEU A 108 14.76 34.90 -2.99
N LYS A 109 14.45 34.00 -3.92
CA LYS A 109 14.86 34.13 -5.33
C LYS A 109 14.27 35.38 -5.97
N ALA A 110 12.99 35.69 -5.77
CA ALA A 110 12.37 36.87 -6.35
C ALA A 110 13.11 38.17 -5.95
N TYR A 111 13.50 38.29 -4.68
CA TYR A 111 14.31 39.43 -4.25
C TYR A 111 15.73 39.40 -4.82
N ALA A 112 16.35 38.22 -4.90
CA ALA A 112 17.68 38.06 -5.51
C ALA A 112 17.68 38.50 -6.98
N ASP A 113 16.68 38.10 -7.74
CA ASP A 113 16.52 38.39 -9.17
C ASP A 113 16.37 39.90 -9.38
N ASP A 114 15.48 40.57 -8.64
CA ASP A 114 15.29 42.03 -8.74
C ASP A 114 16.58 42.79 -8.35
N CYS A 115 17.33 42.31 -7.35
CA CYS A 115 18.64 42.89 -7.00
C CYS A 115 19.66 42.75 -8.15
N GLN A 116 19.66 41.61 -8.84
CA GLN A 116 20.55 41.36 -9.97
C GLN A 116 20.16 42.17 -11.21
N GLU A 117 18.86 42.42 -11.44
CA GLU A 117 18.38 43.32 -12.50
C GLU A 117 18.89 44.76 -12.31
N GLU A 118 19.04 45.21 -11.06
CA GLU A 118 19.70 46.49 -10.71
C GLU A 118 21.25 46.44 -10.77
N GLY A 119 21.82 45.33 -11.25
CA GLY A 119 23.27 45.12 -11.37
C GLY A 119 23.99 44.88 -10.03
N ILE A 120 23.26 44.54 -8.96
CA ILE A 120 23.83 44.35 -7.62
C ILE A 120 24.21 42.89 -7.43
N THR A 121 25.49 42.63 -7.12
CA THR A 121 25.95 41.27 -6.81
C THR A 121 25.40 40.78 -5.46
N VAL A 122 24.65 39.69 -5.50
CA VAL A 122 24.11 38.98 -4.34
C VAL A 122 25.11 37.89 -3.90
N SER A 123 25.35 37.77 -2.59
CA SER A 123 26.22 36.71 -2.05
C SER A 123 25.48 35.37 -1.93
N ASP A 124 26.17 34.27 -1.61
CA ASP A 124 25.57 32.93 -1.54
C ASP A 124 24.46 32.82 -0.47
N TRP A 125 23.22 33.00 -0.93
CA TRP A 125 22.02 32.85 -0.12
C TRP A 125 21.47 31.41 -0.17
N ARG A 126 21.81 30.64 -1.22
CA ARG A 126 21.26 29.30 -1.44
C ARG A 126 21.76 28.30 -0.43
N THR A 127 23.05 28.34 -0.10
CA THR A 127 23.61 27.47 0.93
C THR A 127 23.05 27.82 2.31
N LEU A 128 22.94 29.12 2.60
CA LEU A 128 22.40 29.60 3.89
C LEU A 128 20.93 29.23 4.10
N ALA A 129 20.11 29.37 3.04
CA ALA A 129 18.69 29.09 3.07
C ALA A 129 18.35 27.62 2.74
N HIS A 130 19.34 26.74 2.52
CA HIS A 130 19.12 25.35 2.07
C HIS A 130 18.24 25.25 0.80
N CYS A 131 18.47 26.15 -0.15
CA CYS A 131 17.75 26.28 -1.41
C CYS A 131 18.63 25.90 -2.61
N PRO A 132 19.09 24.63 -2.72
CA PRO A 132 19.98 24.22 -3.80
C PRO A 132 19.30 24.41 -5.16
N LEU A 133 20.08 24.87 -6.15
CA LEU A 133 19.64 24.92 -7.53
C LEU A 133 20.21 23.70 -8.27
N PHE A 134 19.31 22.83 -8.74
CA PHE A 134 19.72 21.62 -9.46
C PHE A 134 20.06 21.96 -10.91
N CYS A 135 21.34 21.86 -11.25
CA CYS A 135 21.81 22.10 -12.59
C CYS A 135 21.74 20.84 -13.47
N PRO A 136 21.40 20.98 -14.76
CA PRO A 136 21.41 19.86 -15.70
C PRO A 136 22.80 19.23 -15.79
N LYS A 137 22.86 17.97 -16.20
CA LYS A 137 24.13 17.26 -16.39
C LYS A 137 25.05 18.07 -17.33
N ASN A 138 26.35 18.09 -17.03
CA ASN A 138 27.38 18.87 -17.75
C ASN A 138 27.23 20.39 -17.61
N SER A 139 26.66 20.86 -16.51
CA SER A 139 26.62 22.28 -16.16
C SER A 139 26.91 22.47 -14.68
N ASN A 140 27.38 23.66 -14.34
CA ASN A 140 27.70 24.04 -12.98
C ASN A 140 26.84 25.25 -12.58
N TYR A 141 26.41 25.26 -11.32
CA TYR A 141 25.74 26.44 -10.76
C TYR A 141 26.72 27.62 -10.71
N THR A 142 26.25 28.78 -11.14
CA THR A 142 26.95 30.05 -10.98
C THR A 142 25.98 31.12 -10.47
N ALA A 143 26.39 31.83 -9.43
CA ALA A 143 25.62 32.97 -8.91
C ALA A 143 25.64 34.17 -9.87
N CYS A 144 26.56 34.17 -10.84
CA CYS A 144 26.77 35.26 -11.79
C CYS A 144 27.26 34.69 -13.12
N GLY A 145 26.35 34.10 -13.90
CA GLY A 145 26.61 33.61 -15.25
C GLY A 145 26.11 34.60 -16.31
N SER A 146 26.42 34.28 -17.56
CA SER A 146 25.94 35.06 -18.71
C SER A 146 24.42 34.96 -18.84
N ALA A 147 23.75 36.10 -18.99
CA ALA A 147 22.33 36.16 -19.41
C ALA A 147 22.10 35.57 -20.81
N CYS A 148 23.17 35.45 -21.60
CA CYS A 148 23.18 34.85 -22.92
C CYS A 148 24.14 33.65 -22.96
N PRO A 149 23.70 32.46 -22.52
CA PRO A 149 24.52 31.27 -22.61
C PRO A 149 24.76 30.89 -24.08
N ALA A 150 25.89 30.24 -24.36
CA ALA A 150 26.13 29.66 -25.69
C ALA A 150 25.04 28.62 -25.99
N THR A 151 24.39 28.74 -27.15
CA THR A 151 23.33 27.82 -27.60
C THR A 151 23.71 27.17 -28.91
N CYS A 152 22.94 26.16 -29.33
CA CYS A 152 23.15 25.53 -30.63
C CYS A 152 22.86 26.44 -31.84
N SER A 153 22.32 27.65 -31.63
CA SER A 153 22.07 28.64 -32.68
C SER A 153 22.65 30.00 -32.28
N ASN A 154 23.98 30.10 -32.19
CA ASN A 154 24.67 31.36 -31.87
C ASN A 154 24.33 32.52 -32.85
N GLY A 155 23.91 32.22 -34.09
CA GLY A 155 23.47 33.23 -35.07
C GLY A 155 22.08 33.81 -34.80
N ALA A 156 21.30 33.26 -33.87
CA ALA A 156 20.00 33.76 -33.44
C ALA A 156 20.08 34.64 -32.18
N MET A 157 21.28 34.83 -31.61
CA MET A 157 21.47 35.74 -30.48
C MET A 157 21.33 37.20 -30.95
N PRO A 158 20.53 38.03 -30.27
CA PRO A 158 20.46 39.46 -30.55
C PRO A 158 21.85 40.09 -30.46
N ALA A 159 22.20 40.94 -31.42
CA ALA A 159 23.47 41.68 -31.41
C ALA A 159 23.62 42.61 -30.18
N ASP A 160 22.50 42.89 -29.52
CA ASP A 160 22.35 43.79 -28.37
C ASP A 160 22.32 43.02 -27.02
N CYS A 161 22.69 41.73 -27.00
CA CYS A 161 22.79 41.04 -25.72
C CYS A 161 24.00 41.54 -24.94
N ASP A 162 23.74 42.30 -23.88
CA ASP A 162 24.76 42.79 -22.98
C ASP A 162 25.34 41.64 -22.15
N ALA A 163 26.47 41.08 -22.62
CA ALA A 163 27.19 39.99 -21.96
C ALA A 163 27.70 40.36 -20.54
N SER A 164 27.51 41.62 -20.11
CA SER A 164 27.87 42.09 -18.77
C SER A 164 26.75 41.90 -17.73
N ALA A 165 25.51 41.59 -18.14
CA ALA A 165 24.40 41.34 -17.23
C ALA A 165 24.58 40.00 -16.49
N CYS A 166 24.76 40.10 -15.18
CA CYS A 166 25.01 39.00 -14.27
C CYS A 166 23.68 38.36 -13.84
N VAL A 167 23.41 37.12 -14.26
CA VAL A 167 22.22 36.36 -13.82
C VAL A 167 22.61 35.09 -13.11
N GLU A 168 21.88 34.74 -12.06
CA GLU A 168 22.02 33.43 -11.44
C GLU A 168 21.52 32.32 -12.41
N THR A 169 22.41 31.39 -12.78
CA THR A 169 22.07 30.37 -13.78
C THR A 169 22.91 29.09 -13.63
N CYS A 170 22.59 28.08 -14.43
CA CYS A 170 23.42 26.92 -14.66
C CYS A 170 24.23 27.12 -15.94
N GLU A 171 25.52 27.33 -15.79
CA GLU A 171 26.41 27.53 -16.93
C GLU A 171 26.91 26.18 -17.45
N CYS A 172 26.74 25.96 -18.76
CA CYS A 172 27.25 24.74 -19.40
C CYS A 172 28.77 24.68 -19.29
N GLN A 173 29.30 23.49 -19.03
CA GLN A 173 30.74 23.26 -18.99
C GLN A 173 31.36 23.49 -20.38
N GLU A 174 32.67 23.75 -20.41
CA GLU A 174 33.39 23.98 -21.67
C GLU A 174 33.18 22.83 -22.67
N GLY A 175 32.87 23.18 -23.93
CA GLY A 175 32.53 22.22 -25.00
C GLY A 175 31.05 21.80 -25.05
N PHE A 176 30.23 22.26 -24.11
CA PHE A 176 28.78 22.06 -24.08
C PHE A 176 28.05 23.39 -24.31
N VAL A 177 26.85 23.30 -24.90
CA VAL A 177 25.97 24.44 -25.15
C VAL A 177 24.55 24.12 -24.67
N PHE A 178 23.80 25.17 -24.33
CA PHE A 178 22.45 25.03 -23.80
C PHE A 178 21.45 24.81 -24.94
N ASP A 179 20.69 23.73 -24.85
CA ASP A 179 19.60 23.38 -25.78
C ASP A 179 18.49 22.64 -25.02
N ALA A 180 17.24 23.09 -25.17
CA ALA A 180 16.05 22.50 -24.54
C ALA A 180 16.21 22.10 -23.05
N ASN A 181 16.69 23.03 -22.21
CA ASN A 181 16.96 22.84 -20.76
C ASN A 181 18.06 21.81 -20.42
N LYS A 182 18.97 21.52 -21.36
CA LYS A 182 20.10 20.61 -21.15
C LYS A 182 21.38 21.21 -21.72
N CYS A 183 22.51 20.86 -21.12
CA CYS A 183 23.83 21.14 -21.69
C CYS A 183 24.27 19.94 -22.50
N ILE A 184 24.19 20.07 -23.83
CA ILE A 184 24.58 19.04 -24.79
C ILE A 184 25.94 19.39 -25.40
N PRO A 185 26.76 18.41 -25.78
CA PRO A 185 28.01 18.69 -26.50
C PRO A 185 27.72 19.56 -27.72
N GLN A 186 28.60 20.54 -28.02
CA GLN A 186 28.43 21.38 -29.21
C GLN A 186 28.36 20.55 -30.51
N SER A 187 29.03 19.39 -30.53
CA SER A 187 28.94 18.42 -31.61
C SER A 187 27.58 17.73 -31.74
N GLU A 188 26.66 17.88 -30.80
CA GLU A 188 25.30 17.33 -30.85
C GLU A 188 24.24 18.37 -31.27
N CYS A 189 24.63 19.61 -31.55
CA CYS A 189 23.72 20.62 -32.07
C CYS A 189 23.11 20.21 -33.40
N GLY A 190 21.79 20.31 -33.54
CA GLY A 190 21.15 19.91 -34.79
C GLY A 190 21.29 20.93 -35.91
N CYS A 191 20.17 21.40 -36.45
CA CYS A 191 20.14 22.22 -37.65
C CYS A 191 18.98 23.19 -37.61
N VAL A 192 19.12 24.28 -38.37
CA VAL A 192 18.08 25.30 -38.49
C VAL A 192 17.28 25.04 -39.76
N PHE A 193 15.95 24.96 -39.63
CA PHE A 193 15.00 24.87 -40.74
C PHE A 193 13.93 25.95 -40.58
N GLU A 194 13.76 26.80 -41.59
CA GLU A 194 12.81 27.94 -41.58
C GLU A 194 12.87 28.80 -40.31
N GLY A 195 14.09 29.04 -39.80
CA GLY A 195 14.33 29.84 -38.60
C GLY A 195 14.12 29.12 -37.26
N ARG A 196 13.73 27.83 -37.28
CA ARG A 196 13.57 26.99 -36.08
C ARG A 196 14.74 26.03 -35.94
N LEU A 197 15.24 25.89 -34.71
CA LEU A 197 16.28 24.93 -34.37
C LEU A 197 15.63 23.56 -34.11
N HIS A 198 16.14 22.53 -34.78
CA HIS A 198 15.78 21.13 -34.54
C HIS A 198 17.01 20.38 -34.07
N GLY A 199 16.84 19.45 -33.14
CA GLY A 199 17.89 18.59 -32.59
C GLY A 199 18.49 17.65 -33.64
N LEU A 200 19.71 17.17 -33.39
CA LEU A 200 20.38 16.26 -34.33
C LEU A 200 19.61 14.94 -34.45
N ARG A 201 19.31 14.52 -35.69
CA ARG A 201 18.41 13.38 -36.01
C ARG A 201 16.96 13.55 -35.59
N GLU A 202 16.54 14.74 -35.14
CA GLU A 202 15.13 15.03 -34.91
C GLU A 202 14.37 14.93 -36.24
N GLU A 203 13.22 14.27 -36.18
CA GLU A 203 12.27 14.23 -37.29
C GLU A 203 11.10 15.17 -37.00
N PHE A 204 10.72 15.96 -38.00
CA PHE A 204 9.65 16.96 -37.88
C PHE A 204 8.91 17.15 -39.20
N TRP A 205 7.73 17.75 -39.14
CA TRP A 205 6.97 18.14 -40.33
C TRP A 205 7.49 19.48 -40.86
N GLY A 206 7.95 19.49 -42.11
CA GLY A 206 8.51 20.66 -42.79
C GLY A 206 7.48 21.48 -43.57
N ASP A 207 6.20 21.23 -43.36
CA ASP A 207 5.06 22.00 -43.85
C ASP A 207 3.91 21.93 -42.83
N SER A 208 2.87 22.73 -43.01
CA SER A 208 1.69 22.77 -42.12
C SER A 208 0.63 21.70 -42.43
N THR A 209 0.83 20.88 -43.48
CA THR A 209 -0.14 19.89 -43.98
C THR A 209 0.31 18.46 -43.76
N CYS A 210 1.44 18.26 -43.06
CA CYS A 210 2.08 16.98 -42.85
C CYS A 210 2.32 16.22 -44.16
N THR A 211 2.77 16.91 -45.21
CA THR A 211 3.08 16.33 -46.54
C THR A 211 4.58 16.16 -46.78
N LYS A 212 5.41 16.74 -45.90
CA LYS A 212 6.86 16.76 -46.01
C LYS A 212 7.48 16.46 -44.65
N ARG A 213 8.10 15.29 -44.52
CA ARG A 213 8.83 14.90 -43.31
C ARG A 213 10.30 15.25 -43.49
N CYS A 214 10.86 15.97 -42.53
CA CYS A 214 12.25 16.38 -42.51
C CYS A 214 12.97 15.68 -41.36
N VAL A 215 14.24 15.34 -41.58
CA VAL A 215 15.15 14.89 -40.51
C VAL A 215 16.37 15.79 -40.49
N CYS A 216 16.82 16.15 -39.30
CA CYS A 216 18.07 16.87 -39.16
C CYS A 216 19.26 15.92 -39.36
N ASP A 217 19.87 15.94 -40.55
CA ASP A 217 20.89 14.97 -40.92
C ASP A 217 22.20 15.18 -40.14
N ALA A 218 22.70 14.10 -39.55
CA ALA A 218 23.84 14.15 -38.63
C ALA A 218 25.18 14.52 -39.30
N LYS A 219 25.31 14.27 -40.61
CA LYS A 219 26.56 14.52 -41.36
C LYS A 219 26.57 15.92 -41.94
N SER A 220 25.49 16.32 -42.59
CA SER A 220 25.36 17.58 -43.31
C SER A 220 24.90 18.74 -42.43
N ARG A 221 24.37 18.48 -41.22
CA ARG A 221 23.81 19.49 -40.30
C ARG A 221 22.74 20.36 -40.98
N ARG A 222 21.98 19.75 -41.87
CA ARG A 222 20.88 20.39 -42.60
C ARG A 222 19.65 19.50 -42.49
N ALA A 223 18.48 20.13 -42.53
CA ALA A 223 17.24 19.40 -42.64
C ALA A 223 17.15 18.76 -44.04
N VAL A 224 17.04 17.44 -44.07
CA VAL A 224 16.82 16.66 -45.28
C VAL A 224 15.37 16.19 -45.26
N CYS A 225 14.60 16.63 -46.25
CA CYS A 225 13.16 16.39 -46.30
C CYS A 225 12.77 15.43 -47.41
N HIS A 226 11.76 14.62 -47.15
CA HIS A 226 11.14 13.69 -48.10
C HIS A 226 9.61 13.82 -48.02
N SER A 227 8.94 13.38 -49.08
CA SER A 227 7.47 13.31 -49.09
C SER A 227 6.98 12.26 -48.10
N ALA A 228 6.03 12.63 -47.25
CA ALA A 228 5.38 11.75 -46.29
C ALA A 228 3.93 12.20 -46.10
N SER A 229 3.11 11.41 -45.42
CA SER A 229 1.71 11.73 -45.13
C SER A 229 1.29 11.02 -43.85
N CYS A 230 0.33 11.61 -43.13
CA CYS A 230 -0.35 10.90 -42.04
C CYS A 230 -0.97 9.59 -42.51
N ARG A 231 -1.11 8.64 -41.59
CA ARG A 231 -1.78 7.36 -41.87
C ARG A 231 -3.27 7.58 -42.12
N ALA A 232 -3.93 6.59 -42.70
CA ALA A 232 -5.37 6.68 -43.03
C ALA A 232 -6.25 7.02 -41.81
N GLU A 233 -5.86 6.58 -40.61
CA GLU A 233 -6.58 6.80 -39.34
C GLU A 233 -6.02 7.97 -38.50
N GLU A 234 -5.21 8.84 -39.11
CA GLU A 234 -4.62 10.03 -38.50
C GLU A 234 -4.98 11.29 -39.30
N ASP A 235 -5.04 12.43 -38.62
CA ASP A 235 -5.14 13.76 -39.22
C ASP A 235 -3.96 14.63 -38.78
N CYS A 236 -3.44 15.43 -39.71
CA CYS A 236 -2.45 16.46 -39.41
C CYS A 236 -3.12 17.60 -38.65
N ARG A 237 -2.74 17.80 -37.39
CA ARG A 237 -3.25 18.92 -36.58
C ARG A 237 -2.19 19.41 -35.60
N VAL A 238 -2.48 20.52 -34.95
CA VAL A 238 -1.67 21.07 -33.86
C VAL A 238 -2.37 20.77 -32.54
N GLU A 239 -1.77 19.94 -31.70
CA GLU A 239 -2.26 19.62 -30.36
C GLU A 239 -1.20 20.08 -29.35
N ASP A 240 -1.58 20.94 -28.40
CA ASP A 240 -0.65 21.56 -27.43
C ASP A 240 0.56 22.29 -28.04
N GLY A 241 0.37 22.90 -29.22
CA GLY A 241 1.43 23.62 -29.93
C GLY A 241 2.41 22.72 -30.70
N ILE A 242 2.22 21.40 -30.68
CA ILE A 242 2.99 20.44 -31.47
C ILE A 242 2.18 20.06 -32.71
N GLN A 243 2.78 20.21 -33.89
CA GLN A 243 2.18 19.74 -35.14
C GLN A 243 2.60 18.30 -35.41
N ASP A 244 1.63 17.39 -35.47
CA ASP A 244 1.90 15.99 -35.81
C ASP A 244 0.66 15.31 -36.43
N CYS A 245 0.83 14.04 -36.80
CA CYS A 245 -0.24 13.15 -37.18
C CYS A 245 -0.87 12.55 -35.93
N TYR A 246 -2.06 13.02 -35.59
CA TYR A 246 -2.78 12.55 -34.42
C TYR A 246 -3.96 11.66 -34.83
N PRO A 247 -4.34 10.66 -34.01
CA PRO A 247 -5.45 9.77 -34.35
C PRO A 247 -6.76 10.55 -34.54
N LYS A 248 -7.55 10.11 -35.52
CA LYS A 248 -8.87 10.70 -35.82
C LYS A 248 -9.86 10.51 -34.67
N ARG A 249 -9.77 9.38 -33.99
CA ARG A 249 -10.66 8.99 -32.90
C ARG A 249 -9.99 7.97 -31.97
N TYR A 250 -10.61 7.72 -30.83
CA TYR A 250 -10.23 6.69 -29.88
C TYR A 250 -11.38 5.69 -29.74
N GLY A 251 -11.05 4.40 -29.69
CA GLY A 251 -11.98 3.33 -29.34
C GLY A 251 -11.88 3.03 -27.86
N THR A 252 -13.01 2.81 -27.19
CA THR A 252 -13.03 2.46 -25.76
C THR A 252 -13.75 1.14 -25.55
N CYS A 253 -13.07 0.21 -24.89
CA CYS A 253 -13.62 -1.05 -24.39
C CYS A 253 -13.72 -0.99 -22.86
N ALA A 254 -14.69 -1.68 -22.28
CA ALA A 254 -14.90 -1.71 -20.84
C ALA A 254 -15.29 -3.10 -20.33
N ALA A 255 -14.82 -3.44 -19.13
CA ALA A 255 -15.36 -4.53 -18.34
C ALA A 255 -15.89 -4.01 -17.01
N SER A 256 -16.95 -4.65 -16.56
CA SER A 256 -17.87 -4.12 -15.58
C SER A 256 -18.36 -5.23 -14.65
N GLY A 257 -17.99 -5.13 -13.38
CA GLY A 257 -18.16 -6.21 -12.42
C GLY A 257 -17.23 -7.37 -12.78
N ALA A 258 -17.60 -8.59 -12.42
CA ALA A 258 -16.88 -9.77 -12.88
C ALA A 258 -17.38 -10.33 -14.23
N THR A 259 -18.43 -9.74 -14.80
CA THR A 259 -19.28 -10.46 -15.76
C THR A 259 -19.65 -9.71 -17.03
N HIS A 260 -19.72 -8.37 -17.04
CA HIS A 260 -20.20 -7.61 -18.19
C HIS A 260 -19.04 -7.01 -18.99
N TYR A 261 -19.08 -7.18 -20.31
CA TYR A 261 -18.06 -6.71 -21.24
C TYR A 261 -18.69 -5.90 -22.37
N GLU A 262 -18.01 -4.84 -22.77
CA GLU A 262 -18.34 -4.01 -23.93
C GLU A 262 -17.08 -3.80 -24.76
N SER A 263 -17.09 -4.28 -26.00
CA SER A 263 -15.95 -4.25 -26.92
C SER A 263 -15.75 -2.87 -27.54
N PHE A 264 -14.65 -2.68 -28.29
CA PHE A 264 -14.34 -1.40 -28.94
C PHE A 264 -15.40 -0.94 -29.95
N ASP A 265 -16.08 -1.88 -30.61
CA ASP A 265 -17.12 -1.60 -31.61
C ASP A 265 -18.55 -1.72 -31.02
N GLY A 266 -18.65 -1.75 -29.67
CA GLY A 266 -19.91 -1.69 -28.93
C GLY A 266 -20.63 -3.04 -28.74
N GLY A 267 -19.99 -4.16 -29.11
CA GLY A 267 -20.50 -5.50 -28.85
C GLY A 267 -20.54 -5.81 -27.35
N LYS A 268 -21.60 -6.46 -26.88
CA LYS A 268 -21.84 -6.70 -25.45
C LYS A 268 -22.02 -8.18 -25.18
N PHE A 269 -21.43 -8.67 -24.09
CA PHE A 269 -21.59 -10.04 -23.65
C PHE A 269 -21.37 -10.21 -22.16
N ILE A 270 -21.86 -11.34 -21.65
CA ILE A 270 -21.72 -11.73 -20.25
C ILE A 270 -20.82 -12.96 -20.19
N PHE A 271 -19.74 -12.87 -19.42
CA PHE A 271 -18.77 -13.95 -19.24
C PHE A 271 -18.28 -14.01 -17.79
N GLN A 272 -18.47 -15.14 -17.11
CA GLN A 272 -18.24 -15.28 -15.65
C GLN A 272 -16.94 -16.04 -15.31
N GLY A 273 -15.91 -15.94 -16.14
CA GLY A 273 -14.63 -16.59 -15.90
C GLY A 273 -13.82 -15.91 -14.80
N THR A 274 -13.16 -16.68 -13.93
CA THR A 274 -12.34 -16.18 -12.80
C THR A 274 -10.83 -16.36 -13.01
N CYS A 275 -10.39 -16.76 -14.20
CA CYS A 275 -8.97 -16.87 -14.55
C CYS A 275 -8.37 -15.49 -14.90
N MET A 276 -7.11 -15.50 -15.33
CA MET A 276 -6.48 -14.35 -16.00
C MET A 276 -6.78 -14.40 -17.51
N TYR A 277 -7.39 -13.33 -18.04
CA TYR A 277 -7.78 -13.23 -19.45
C TYR A 277 -7.07 -12.08 -20.16
N GLN A 278 -6.81 -12.26 -21.45
CA GLN A 278 -6.37 -11.14 -22.29
C GLN A 278 -7.57 -10.26 -22.63
N PHE A 279 -7.58 -9.07 -22.05
CA PHE A 279 -8.65 -8.12 -22.23
C PHE A 279 -8.49 -7.38 -23.57
N ALA A 280 -7.32 -6.76 -23.79
CA ALA A 280 -6.93 -6.16 -25.06
C ALA A 280 -5.42 -6.30 -25.27
N GLY A 281 -4.97 -6.38 -26.52
CA GLY A 281 -3.54 -6.33 -26.84
C GLY A 281 -3.31 -6.32 -28.35
N LEU A 282 -2.07 -6.00 -28.75
CA LEU A 282 -1.65 -6.03 -30.14
C LEU A 282 -1.41 -7.49 -30.58
N CYS A 283 -2.20 -8.01 -31.52
CA CYS A 283 -2.01 -9.36 -32.06
C CYS A 283 -1.25 -9.36 -33.39
N GLN A 284 -1.46 -8.34 -34.22
CA GLN A 284 -0.81 -8.23 -35.52
C GLN A 284 0.23 -7.11 -35.47
N LYS A 285 1.51 -7.50 -35.47
CA LYS A 285 2.61 -6.53 -35.50
C LYS A 285 2.60 -5.80 -36.83
N SER A 286 2.45 -4.48 -36.78
CA SER A 286 2.54 -3.59 -37.92
C SER A 286 3.60 -2.51 -37.65
N GLN A 287 4.17 -1.95 -38.72
CA GLN A 287 5.28 -1.02 -38.60
C GLN A 287 4.83 0.28 -37.91
N GLY A 288 5.47 0.62 -36.79
CA GLY A 288 5.22 1.85 -36.03
C GLY A 288 4.06 1.79 -35.03
N LEU A 289 3.51 0.60 -34.74
CA LEU A 289 2.66 0.40 -33.55
C LEU A 289 3.50 -0.14 -32.39
N VAL A 290 3.15 0.29 -31.17
CA VAL A 290 3.81 -0.15 -29.93
C VAL A 290 3.10 -1.39 -29.41
N ASP A 291 3.88 -2.42 -29.07
CA ASP A 291 3.34 -3.66 -28.50
C ASP A 291 2.86 -3.43 -27.06
N PHE A 292 1.63 -3.88 -26.77
CA PHE A 292 1.05 -3.82 -25.43
C PHE A 292 0.10 -4.99 -25.18
N GLN A 293 -0.08 -5.33 -23.91
CA GLN A 293 -1.05 -6.33 -23.46
C GLN A 293 -1.71 -5.87 -22.16
N VAL A 294 -3.03 -5.88 -22.11
CA VAL A 294 -3.85 -5.65 -20.91
C VAL A 294 -4.49 -6.97 -20.51
N LEU A 295 -4.17 -7.42 -19.30
CA LEU A 295 -4.72 -8.63 -18.69
C LEU A 295 -5.64 -8.26 -17.54
N VAL A 296 -6.74 -8.99 -17.41
CA VAL A 296 -7.74 -8.78 -16.36
C VAL A 296 -8.01 -10.10 -15.66
N GLN A 297 -8.07 -10.05 -14.33
CA GLN A 297 -8.47 -11.15 -13.48
C GLN A 297 -9.76 -10.78 -12.74
N ASN A 298 -10.81 -11.58 -12.92
CA ASN A 298 -12.04 -11.43 -12.14
C ASN A 298 -11.92 -12.16 -10.79
N GLY A 299 -12.80 -11.82 -9.84
CA GLY A 299 -12.76 -12.25 -8.44
C GLY A 299 -12.51 -13.75 -8.20
N ARG A 300 -11.93 -14.09 -7.05
CA ARG A 300 -11.65 -15.46 -6.62
C ARG A 300 -12.86 -16.05 -5.86
N GLN A 301 -13.11 -17.36 -5.99
CA GLN A 301 -14.29 -18.04 -5.41
C GLN A 301 -14.27 -18.12 -3.86
N ASP A 302 -13.14 -17.83 -3.23
CA ASP A 302 -12.92 -17.79 -1.78
C ASP A 302 -13.33 -16.45 -1.12
N ASN A 303 -13.65 -15.43 -1.90
CA ASN A 303 -14.34 -14.22 -1.45
C ASN A 303 -15.81 -14.26 -1.87
N GLU A 304 -16.73 -13.88 -0.98
CA GLU A 304 -18.16 -13.68 -1.29
C GLU A 304 -18.42 -12.57 -2.35
N GLN A 305 -17.38 -12.00 -2.96
CA GLN A 305 -17.41 -10.93 -3.96
C GLN A 305 -17.13 -11.45 -5.38
N LEU A 306 -17.98 -12.37 -5.84
CA LEU A 306 -18.00 -12.92 -7.22
C LEU A 306 -18.29 -11.86 -8.31
N SER A 307 -18.44 -10.58 -7.96
CA SER A 307 -18.83 -9.46 -8.82
C SER A 307 -17.73 -8.41 -9.03
N SER A 308 -16.49 -8.69 -8.62
CA SER A 308 -15.39 -7.71 -8.67
C SER A 308 -14.24 -8.13 -9.61
N ILE A 309 -13.49 -7.15 -10.11
CA ILE A 309 -12.24 -7.36 -10.86
C ILE A 309 -11.13 -7.33 -9.83
N ALA A 310 -10.40 -8.43 -9.65
CA ALA A 310 -9.37 -8.55 -8.62
C ALA A 310 -8.07 -7.81 -8.99
N LEU A 311 -7.71 -7.83 -10.27
CA LEU A 311 -6.40 -7.36 -10.73
C LEU A 311 -6.43 -6.96 -12.22
N VAL A 312 -5.76 -5.86 -12.54
CA VAL A 312 -5.46 -5.42 -13.91
C VAL A 312 -3.95 -5.35 -14.08
N MET A 313 -3.42 -5.99 -15.13
CA MET A 313 -2.00 -5.98 -15.47
C MET A 313 -1.79 -5.41 -16.87
N VAL A 314 -1.00 -4.33 -16.97
CA VAL A 314 -0.62 -3.68 -18.23
C VAL A 314 0.85 -3.98 -18.52
N LYS A 315 1.12 -4.63 -19.65
CA LYS A 315 2.47 -4.87 -20.16
C LYS A 315 2.74 -3.95 -21.32
N VAL A 316 3.70 -3.04 -21.17
CA VAL A 316 4.08 -2.06 -22.19
C VAL A 316 5.51 -1.58 -21.95
N TYR A 317 6.28 -1.30 -23.00
CA TYR A 317 7.68 -0.85 -22.89
C TYR A 317 8.60 -1.72 -22.02
N GLY A 318 8.36 -3.04 -21.97
CA GLY A 318 9.12 -3.96 -21.11
C GLY A 318 8.83 -3.79 -19.61
N LYS A 319 7.77 -3.07 -19.25
CA LYS A 319 7.25 -2.93 -17.89
C LYS A 319 6.00 -3.79 -17.71
N ALA A 320 5.86 -4.43 -16.55
CA ALA A 320 4.65 -5.06 -16.08
C ALA A 320 4.08 -4.20 -14.93
N ILE A 321 2.99 -3.50 -15.21
CA ILE A 321 2.28 -2.62 -14.27
C ILE A 321 1.08 -3.39 -13.75
N VAL A 322 0.98 -3.59 -12.43
CA VAL A 322 -0.11 -4.32 -11.80
C VAL A 322 -0.87 -3.39 -10.88
N ILE A 323 -2.19 -3.37 -11.01
CA ILE A 323 -3.13 -2.62 -10.17
C ILE A 323 -4.06 -3.67 -9.56
N SER A 324 -3.99 -3.85 -8.24
CA SER A 324 -4.63 -4.97 -7.53
C SER A 324 -5.49 -4.46 -6.38
N GLN A 325 -6.62 -5.13 -6.13
CA GLN A 325 -7.43 -4.90 -4.93
C GLN A 325 -6.68 -5.16 -3.62
N GLU A 326 -5.64 -6.00 -3.66
CA GLU A 326 -4.83 -6.32 -2.46
C GLU A 326 -4.05 -5.09 -1.94
N HIS A 327 -3.78 -4.12 -2.81
CA HIS A 327 -3.04 -2.89 -2.49
C HIS A 327 -3.76 -1.65 -3.06
N PRO A 328 -4.91 -1.26 -2.49
CA PRO A 328 -5.69 -0.13 -2.99
C PRO A 328 -4.86 1.15 -2.96
N SER A 329 -5.05 2.01 -3.97
CA SER A 329 -4.29 3.27 -4.17
C SER A 329 -2.77 3.13 -4.43
N LYS A 330 -2.25 1.90 -4.54
CA LYS A 330 -0.87 1.61 -4.93
C LYS A 330 -0.83 0.76 -6.21
N ILE A 331 0.34 0.70 -6.81
CA ILE A 331 0.62 -0.10 -8.01
C ILE A 331 1.92 -0.87 -7.85
N THR A 332 2.10 -1.93 -8.62
CA THR A 332 3.39 -2.64 -8.71
C THR A 332 3.95 -2.48 -10.12
N ILE A 333 5.23 -2.11 -10.25
CA ILE A 333 5.93 -1.98 -11.54
C ILE A 333 7.13 -2.92 -11.51
N ASN A 334 7.15 -3.95 -12.36
CA ASN A 334 8.18 -4.99 -12.38
C ASN A 334 8.46 -5.56 -10.98
N ASP A 335 7.39 -5.95 -10.29
CA ASP A 335 7.46 -6.48 -8.93
C ASP A 335 7.99 -5.49 -7.89
N GLN A 336 7.94 -4.17 -8.16
CA GLN A 336 8.20 -3.09 -7.20
C GLN A 336 6.91 -2.32 -6.85
N LEU A 337 6.47 -2.34 -5.59
CA LEU A 337 5.32 -1.61 -5.08
C LEU A 337 5.67 -0.11 -5.01
N ALA A 338 4.77 0.71 -5.53
CA ALA A 338 4.96 2.14 -5.67
C ALA A 338 3.69 2.90 -5.26
N ASN A 339 3.90 4.06 -4.65
CA ASN A 339 2.82 5.03 -4.47
C ASN A 339 2.56 5.76 -5.79
N LEU A 340 1.34 6.27 -5.96
CA LEU A 340 1.00 7.15 -7.07
C LEU A 340 1.33 8.61 -6.72
N PRO A 341 1.73 9.44 -7.70
CA PRO A 341 1.92 9.10 -9.10
C PRO A 341 3.31 8.51 -9.40
N TYR A 342 3.41 7.84 -10.55
CA TYR A 342 4.66 7.40 -11.16
C TYR A 342 4.84 8.06 -12.53
N HIS A 343 6.03 8.57 -12.81
CA HIS A 343 6.39 9.12 -14.11
C HIS A 343 7.71 8.54 -14.58
N GLN A 344 7.71 7.88 -15.74
CA GLN A 344 8.95 7.42 -16.36
C GLN A 344 9.81 8.63 -16.79
N ARG A 345 11.15 8.54 -16.70
CA ARG A 345 12.06 9.67 -17.01
C ARG A 345 11.90 10.27 -18.41
N ASP A 346 11.53 9.44 -19.39
CA ASP A 346 11.25 9.83 -20.79
C ASP A 346 9.76 10.13 -21.04
N ARG A 347 8.94 10.14 -19.99
CA ARG A 347 7.49 10.37 -20.00
C ARG A 347 6.67 9.44 -20.90
N LYS A 348 7.25 8.29 -21.29
CA LYS A 348 6.53 7.27 -22.07
C LYS A 348 5.38 6.61 -21.33
N ILE A 349 5.47 6.58 -20.00
CA ILE A 349 4.44 6.05 -19.11
C ILE A 349 4.24 7.07 -18.00
N SER A 350 2.98 7.48 -17.80
CA SER A 350 2.52 8.21 -16.64
C SER A 350 1.42 7.40 -15.95
N ILE A 351 1.53 7.24 -14.64
CA ILE A 351 0.53 6.52 -13.84
C ILE A 351 0.12 7.41 -12.69
N TYR A 352 -1.16 7.75 -12.60
CA TYR A 352 -1.66 8.68 -11.61
C TYR A 352 -3.09 8.31 -11.19
N ARG A 353 -3.59 9.01 -10.18
CA ARG A 353 -4.97 8.85 -9.71
C ARG A 353 -5.85 9.96 -10.27
N ASP A 354 -6.97 9.59 -10.87
CA ASP A 354 -8.00 10.52 -11.37
C ASP A 354 -9.37 10.06 -10.87
N GLY A 355 -10.07 10.89 -10.10
CA GLY A 355 -11.27 10.42 -9.39
C GLY A 355 -10.93 9.32 -8.38
N TRP A 356 -11.55 8.16 -8.57
CA TRP A 356 -11.30 6.91 -7.86
C TRP A 356 -10.45 5.92 -8.64
N GLU A 357 -10.05 6.26 -9.87
CA GLU A 357 -9.40 5.34 -10.79
C GLU A 357 -7.88 5.54 -10.78
N ALA A 358 -7.15 4.44 -10.90
CA ALA A 358 -5.79 4.45 -11.41
C ALA A 358 -5.85 4.68 -12.91
N VAL A 359 -5.04 5.59 -13.43
CA VAL A 359 -4.91 5.85 -14.86
C VAL A 359 -3.49 5.53 -15.27
N VAL A 360 -3.33 4.60 -16.21
CA VAL A 360 -2.07 4.33 -16.92
C VAL A 360 -2.19 4.96 -18.29
N GLU A 361 -1.35 5.95 -18.57
CA GLU A 361 -1.30 6.68 -19.83
C GLU A 361 0.06 6.51 -20.50
N THR A 362 0.05 6.29 -21.82
CA THR A 362 1.28 6.18 -22.63
C THR A 362 1.39 7.29 -23.67
N ASP A 363 2.62 7.58 -24.08
CA ASP A 363 2.94 8.55 -25.14
C ASP A 363 2.30 8.25 -26.51
N PHE A 364 2.03 6.98 -26.81
CA PHE A 364 1.31 6.58 -28.03
C PHE A 364 -0.22 6.61 -27.91
N GLY A 365 -0.77 7.04 -26.77
CA GLY A 365 -2.20 7.25 -26.57
C GLY A 365 -2.99 6.05 -26.03
N LEU A 366 -2.34 5.00 -25.51
CA LEU A 366 -3.05 3.98 -24.73
C LEU A 366 -3.40 4.55 -23.36
N THR A 367 -4.68 4.45 -22.99
CA THR A 367 -5.16 4.79 -21.64
C THR A 367 -5.86 3.59 -21.03
N VAL A 368 -5.43 3.17 -19.84
CA VAL A 368 -6.10 2.11 -19.06
C VAL A 368 -6.54 2.68 -17.72
N THR A 369 -7.84 2.58 -17.40
CA THR A 369 -8.38 2.98 -16.09
C THR A 369 -8.83 1.77 -15.29
N TYR A 370 -8.65 1.79 -13.97
CA TYR A 370 -9.20 0.79 -13.07
C TYR A 370 -9.54 1.40 -11.70
N ASP A 371 -10.73 1.11 -11.18
CA ASP A 371 -11.28 1.69 -9.95
C ASP A 371 -10.89 0.93 -8.65
N TRP A 372 -9.94 -0.01 -8.72
CA TRP A 372 -9.62 -0.96 -7.62
C TRP A 372 -10.81 -1.82 -7.16
N GLN A 373 -11.87 -1.93 -7.95
CA GLN A 373 -13.08 -2.64 -7.53
C GLN A 373 -13.65 -3.47 -8.67
N SER A 374 -14.29 -2.83 -9.65
CA SER A 374 -15.18 -3.52 -10.57
C SER A 374 -15.10 -3.01 -12.01
N GLN A 375 -14.54 -1.83 -12.25
CA GLN A 375 -14.55 -1.19 -13.57
C GLN A 375 -13.14 -1.07 -14.11
N VAL A 376 -12.93 -1.61 -15.30
CA VAL A 376 -11.72 -1.37 -16.10
C VAL A 376 -12.14 -0.81 -17.46
N THR A 377 -11.43 0.21 -17.93
CA THR A 377 -11.57 0.72 -19.30
C THR A 377 -10.23 0.73 -20.02
N VAL A 378 -10.25 0.44 -21.31
CA VAL A 378 -9.09 0.54 -22.19
C VAL A 378 -9.49 1.43 -23.36
N SER A 379 -8.75 2.52 -23.56
CA SER A 379 -8.91 3.41 -24.70
C SER A 379 -7.67 3.35 -25.58
N VAL A 380 -7.86 3.16 -26.89
CA VAL A 380 -6.78 2.97 -27.87
C VAL A 380 -7.03 3.86 -29.10
N PRO A 381 -5.99 4.46 -29.70
CA PRO A 381 -6.12 5.23 -30.94
C PRO A 381 -6.67 4.41 -32.13
N SER A 382 -7.37 5.07 -33.05
CA SER A 382 -7.85 4.49 -34.31
C SER A 382 -6.78 3.86 -35.20
N THR A 383 -5.50 4.23 -35.00
CA THR A 383 -4.36 3.65 -35.71
C THR A 383 -4.11 2.17 -35.39
N TYR A 384 -4.68 1.66 -34.29
CA TYR A 384 -4.64 0.23 -33.92
C TYR A 384 -5.80 -0.58 -34.50
N ALA A 385 -6.75 0.04 -35.21
CA ALA A 385 -7.89 -0.64 -35.79
C ALA A 385 -7.46 -1.85 -36.64
N ASN A 386 -8.18 -2.97 -36.52
CA ASN A 386 -7.91 -4.27 -37.17
C ASN A 386 -6.64 -5.01 -36.68
N THR A 387 -5.86 -4.45 -35.75
CA THR A 387 -4.61 -5.11 -35.26
C THR A 387 -4.74 -5.65 -33.84
N LEU A 388 -5.82 -5.27 -33.14
CA LEU A 388 -6.09 -5.64 -31.76
C LEU A 388 -6.76 -7.01 -31.66
N CYS A 389 -6.70 -7.58 -30.46
CA CYS A 389 -7.37 -8.82 -30.12
C CYS A 389 -7.55 -8.97 -28.60
N GLY A 390 -8.47 -9.85 -28.22
CA GLY A 390 -8.80 -10.12 -26.82
C GLY A 390 -10.31 -10.09 -26.61
N LEU A 391 -10.73 -10.03 -25.35
CA LEU A 391 -12.14 -9.86 -24.99
C LEU A 391 -12.74 -8.52 -25.48
N CYS A 392 -11.91 -7.53 -25.78
CA CYS A 392 -12.32 -6.25 -26.34
C CYS A 392 -12.55 -6.23 -27.86
N GLY A 393 -12.45 -7.38 -28.55
CA GLY A 393 -12.60 -7.45 -30.00
C GLY A 393 -11.35 -6.97 -30.76
N ASN A 394 -11.52 -6.73 -32.06
CA ASN A 394 -10.43 -6.38 -32.99
C ASN A 394 -10.45 -4.92 -33.48
N TYR A 395 -11.44 -4.13 -33.05
CA TYR A 395 -11.59 -2.70 -33.34
C TYR A 395 -11.62 -2.41 -34.85
N ASN A 396 -12.48 -3.11 -35.59
CA ASN A 396 -12.63 -2.99 -37.04
C ASN A 396 -13.90 -2.22 -37.45
N GLY A 397 -14.75 -1.85 -36.49
CA GLY A 397 -16.04 -1.18 -36.73
C GLY A 397 -17.21 -2.12 -37.00
N ASN A 398 -17.05 -3.44 -36.86
CA ASN A 398 -18.06 -4.45 -37.14
C ASN A 398 -18.48 -5.22 -35.87
N ALA A 399 -19.59 -4.78 -35.26
CA ALA A 399 -20.14 -5.44 -34.07
C ALA A 399 -20.53 -6.93 -34.25
N GLY A 400 -20.53 -7.47 -35.48
CA GLY A 400 -20.85 -8.86 -35.79
C GLY A 400 -19.73 -9.87 -35.51
N ASP A 401 -18.46 -9.44 -35.37
CA ASP A 401 -17.31 -10.33 -35.14
C ASP A 401 -16.58 -10.10 -33.80
N GLU A 402 -17.22 -9.40 -32.86
CA GLU A 402 -16.63 -9.06 -31.56
C GLU A 402 -16.24 -10.28 -30.71
N MET A 403 -16.93 -11.41 -30.89
CA MET A 403 -16.62 -12.68 -30.25
C MET A 403 -15.69 -13.56 -31.12
N MET A 404 -14.69 -12.95 -31.75
CA MET A 404 -13.64 -13.65 -32.49
C MET A 404 -12.66 -14.33 -31.54
N MET A 405 -12.67 -15.66 -31.52
CA MET A 405 -11.79 -16.46 -30.69
C MET A 405 -10.33 -16.34 -31.14
N LYS A 406 -9.40 -16.75 -30.26
CA LYS A 406 -7.95 -16.73 -30.53
C LYS A 406 -7.51 -17.52 -31.77
N ASN A 407 -8.34 -18.46 -32.25
CA ASN A 407 -8.10 -19.22 -33.48
C ASN A 407 -8.62 -18.54 -34.76
N GLY A 408 -9.17 -17.32 -34.66
CA GLY A 408 -9.73 -16.53 -35.76
C GLY A 408 -11.18 -16.84 -36.11
N GLN A 409 -11.84 -17.78 -35.42
CA GLN A 409 -13.25 -18.11 -35.67
C GLN A 409 -14.19 -17.28 -34.79
N VAL A 410 -15.31 -16.84 -35.34
CA VAL A 410 -16.37 -16.13 -34.60
C VAL A 410 -17.32 -17.13 -33.95
N THR A 411 -17.68 -16.91 -32.68
CA THR A 411 -18.68 -17.69 -31.95
C THR A 411 -19.82 -16.81 -31.43
N SER A 412 -20.99 -17.40 -31.18
CA SER A 412 -22.10 -16.73 -30.48
C SER A 412 -22.18 -17.11 -29.00
N ASN A 413 -21.30 -17.99 -28.51
CA ASN A 413 -21.28 -18.43 -27.12
C ASN A 413 -20.21 -17.68 -26.31
N PRO A 414 -20.60 -16.80 -25.36
CA PRO A 414 -19.66 -16.02 -24.56
C PRO A 414 -18.69 -16.86 -23.71
N ASN A 415 -19.11 -18.06 -23.28
CA ASN A 415 -18.23 -18.95 -22.49
C ASN A 415 -17.11 -19.49 -23.37
N THR A 416 -17.45 -20.00 -24.56
CA THR A 416 -16.46 -20.49 -25.53
C THR A 416 -15.52 -19.37 -25.96
N PHE A 417 -16.05 -18.17 -26.19
CA PHE A 417 -15.26 -16.98 -26.50
C PHE A 417 -14.27 -16.64 -25.37
N GLY A 418 -14.76 -16.49 -24.14
CA GLY A 418 -13.94 -16.14 -22.98
C GLY A 418 -12.87 -17.17 -22.65
N HIS A 419 -13.17 -18.46 -22.78
CA HIS A 419 -12.19 -19.55 -22.63
C HIS A 419 -11.04 -19.45 -23.65
N SER A 420 -11.34 -19.06 -24.88
CA SER A 420 -10.31 -18.93 -25.93
C SER A 420 -9.25 -17.86 -25.63
N TRP A 421 -9.59 -16.87 -24.79
CA TRP A 421 -8.74 -15.74 -24.40
C TRP A 421 -8.10 -15.88 -23.01
N LYS A 422 -8.21 -17.07 -22.40
CA LYS A 422 -7.49 -17.40 -21.16
C LYS A 422 -5.97 -17.41 -21.39
N VAL A 423 -5.24 -16.79 -20.47
CA VAL A 423 -3.77 -16.69 -20.53
C VAL A 423 -3.11 -17.67 -19.58
N THR A 424 -3.61 -17.82 -18.35
CA THR A 424 -3.05 -18.75 -17.36
C THR A 424 -4.08 -19.17 -16.31
N ASP A 425 -3.89 -20.37 -15.77
CA ASP A 425 -4.60 -20.89 -14.60
C ASP A 425 -4.03 -20.27 -13.33
N ILE A 426 -4.90 -19.69 -12.50
CA ILE A 426 -4.55 -19.23 -11.15
C ILE A 426 -5.22 -20.15 -10.12
N PRO A 427 -4.61 -20.42 -8.96
CA PRO A 427 -5.22 -21.27 -7.93
C PRO A 427 -6.62 -20.77 -7.56
N GLY A 428 -7.62 -21.66 -7.58
CA GLY A 428 -9.02 -21.30 -7.33
C GLY A 428 -9.80 -20.80 -8.55
N CYS A 429 -9.21 -20.80 -9.75
CA CYS A 429 -9.93 -20.43 -10.96
C CYS A 429 -10.99 -21.49 -11.31
N VAL A 430 -12.20 -21.00 -11.59
CA VAL A 430 -13.33 -21.74 -12.12
C VAL A 430 -13.77 -21.14 -13.44
N GLU A 431 -14.00 -22.01 -14.41
CA GLU A 431 -14.40 -21.69 -15.78
C GLU A 431 -15.91 -21.86 -16.03
N LEU A 432 -16.65 -22.32 -15.02
CA LEU A 432 -18.07 -22.62 -15.12
C LEU A 432 -18.90 -21.45 -14.59
N SER A 433 -19.64 -20.80 -15.48
CA SER A 433 -20.76 -19.92 -15.16
C SER A 433 -21.81 -20.73 -14.38
N LYS A 434 -21.95 -20.48 -13.08
CA LYS A 434 -22.80 -21.30 -12.18
C LYS A 434 -23.97 -20.55 -11.56
N VAL A 435 -24.08 -19.24 -11.76
CA VAL A 435 -25.11 -18.45 -11.06
C VAL A 435 -26.04 -17.82 -12.09
N GLU A 436 -27.16 -18.48 -12.33
CA GLU A 436 -28.31 -17.91 -13.03
C GLU A 436 -29.26 -17.29 -12.01
N CYS A 437 -29.76 -16.09 -12.29
CA CYS A 437 -30.79 -15.44 -11.48
C CYS A 437 -32.13 -16.19 -11.68
N PRO A 438 -32.64 -16.95 -10.69
CA PRO A 438 -33.82 -17.79 -10.89
C PRO A 438 -35.13 -16.99 -10.94
N THR A 439 -35.10 -15.73 -10.48
CA THR A 439 -36.28 -14.89 -10.21
C THR A 439 -36.15 -13.49 -10.81
N ILE A 440 -35.52 -13.35 -12.00
CA ILE A 440 -35.24 -12.06 -12.63
C ILE A 440 -36.50 -11.20 -12.82
N THR A 441 -37.61 -11.82 -13.18
CA THR A 441 -38.89 -11.14 -13.40
C THR A 441 -39.47 -10.54 -12.11
N VAL A 442 -39.28 -11.21 -10.97
CA VAL A 442 -39.72 -10.73 -9.65
C VAL A 442 -38.79 -9.62 -9.14
N ALA A 443 -37.48 -9.76 -9.39
CA ALA A 443 -36.49 -8.73 -9.05
C ALA A 443 -36.73 -7.44 -9.86
N LEU A 444 -37.05 -7.55 -11.15
CA LEU A 444 -37.43 -6.43 -12.02
C LEU A 444 -38.64 -5.67 -11.50
N GLN A 445 -39.76 -6.37 -11.25
CA GLN A 445 -40.99 -5.76 -10.75
C GLN A 445 -40.80 -5.05 -9.39
N ARG A 446 -39.96 -5.62 -8.51
CA ARG A 446 -39.67 -5.01 -7.21
C ARG A 446 -38.84 -3.73 -7.34
N GLN A 447 -37.82 -3.73 -8.20
CA GLN A 447 -36.91 -2.61 -8.37
C GLN A 447 -37.48 -1.47 -9.23
N GLU A 448 -38.41 -1.75 -10.14
CA GLU A 448 -39.13 -0.71 -10.92
C GLU A 448 -39.98 0.23 -10.04
N VAL A 449 -40.48 -0.27 -8.91
CA VAL A 449 -41.33 0.51 -7.98
C VAL A 449 -40.51 1.24 -6.91
N LEU A 450 -39.28 0.78 -6.64
CA LEU A 450 -38.42 1.35 -5.62
C LEU A 450 -37.71 2.61 -6.14
N LYS A 451 -37.85 3.74 -5.44
CA LYS A 451 -37.06 4.97 -5.68
C LYS A 451 -35.64 4.90 -5.09
N THR A 452 -35.18 3.71 -4.72
CA THR A 452 -33.87 3.39 -4.13
C THR A 452 -33.34 2.13 -4.79
N GLY A 453 -32.05 1.81 -4.63
CA GLY A 453 -31.43 0.68 -5.34
C GLY A 453 -31.37 0.94 -6.84
N CYS A 454 -31.70 -0.06 -7.66
CA CYS A 454 -31.58 0.07 -9.12
C CYS A 454 -32.55 1.10 -9.74
N GLY A 455 -33.71 1.31 -9.12
CA GLY A 455 -34.74 2.23 -9.63
C GLY A 455 -34.34 3.71 -9.64
N VAL A 456 -33.23 4.09 -9.00
CA VAL A 456 -32.68 5.45 -9.09
C VAL A 456 -32.23 5.79 -10.52
N ILE A 457 -31.76 4.80 -11.28
CA ILE A 457 -31.24 4.99 -12.65
C ILE A 457 -32.32 5.52 -13.61
N PRO A 458 -33.49 4.85 -13.78
CA PRO A 458 -34.53 5.30 -14.71
C PRO A 458 -35.48 6.36 -14.13
N GLN A 459 -35.26 6.86 -12.91
CA GLN A 459 -36.20 7.74 -12.23
C GLN A 459 -36.39 9.08 -12.97
N VAL A 460 -37.62 9.37 -13.41
CA VAL A 460 -37.98 10.55 -14.21
C VAL A 460 -37.84 11.89 -13.47
N ASP A 461 -37.92 11.88 -12.14
CA ASP A 461 -37.71 13.03 -11.24
C ASP A 461 -36.45 12.86 -10.37
N GLY A 462 -35.49 12.05 -10.84
CA GLY A 462 -34.31 11.64 -10.08
C GLY A 462 -33.01 12.37 -10.43
N PRO A 463 -31.88 11.99 -9.78
CA PRO A 463 -30.59 12.66 -9.94
C PRO A 463 -30.00 12.53 -11.36
N PHE A 464 -30.47 11.58 -12.16
CA PHE A 464 -29.97 11.32 -13.52
C PHE A 464 -30.89 11.81 -14.64
N VAL A 465 -31.97 12.55 -14.35
CA VAL A 465 -32.96 12.98 -15.38
C VAL A 465 -32.33 13.69 -16.58
N ALA A 466 -31.33 14.54 -16.33
CA ALA A 466 -30.62 15.26 -17.40
C ALA A 466 -29.82 14.31 -18.33
N CYS A 467 -29.46 13.13 -17.84
CA CYS A 467 -28.64 12.15 -18.55
C CYS A 467 -29.45 11.20 -19.44
N HIS A 468 -30.74 11.02 -19.17
CA HIS A 468 -31.59 10.08 -19.93
C HIS A 468 -31.65 10.39 -21.43
N ALA A 469 -31.44 11.65 -21.83
CA ALA A 469 -31.38 12.08 -23.22
C ALA A 469 -30.04 11.75 -23.92
N HIS A 470 -28.99 11.43 -23.16
CA HIS A 470 -27.61 11.24 -23.65
C HIS A 470 -27.10 9.81 -23.47
N VAL A 471 -27.52 9.12 -22.40
CA VAL A 471 -27.10 7.75 -22.08
C VAL A 471 -28.32 6.90 -21.75
N ASP A 472 -28.49 5.79 -22.45
CA ASP A 472 -29.60 4.85 -22.27
C ASP A 472 -29.62 4.26 -20.85
N ALA A 473 -30.55 4.75 -20.02
CA ALA A 473 -30.73 4.34 -18.63
C ALA A 473 -31.20 2.88 -18.51
N ASN A 474 -31.98 2.38 -19.48
CA ASN A 474 -32.59 1.06 -19.39
C ASN A 474 -31.52 -0.04 -19.38
N LYS A 475 -30.47 0.10 -20.18
CA LYS A 475 -29.31 -0.82 -20.18
C LYS A 475 -28.70 -0.97 -18.78
N TYR A 476 -28.42 0.14 -18.10
CA TYR A 476 -27.80 0.13 -16.78
C TYR A 476 -28.76 -0.39 -15.71
N PHE A 477 -30.04 -0.05 -15.82
CA PHE A 477 -31.08 -0.57 -14.94
C PHE A 477 -31.18 -2.10 -15.00
N GLN A 478 -31.23 -2.68 -16.21
CA GLN A 478 -31.31 -4.13 -16.39
C GLN A 478 -30.09 -4.85 -15.81
N ASN A 479 -28.89 -4.34 -16.06
CA ASN A 479 -27.65 -4.89 -15.49
C ASN A 479 -27.66 -4.80 -13.95
N CYS A 480 -28.12 -3.66 -13.42
CA CYS A 480 -28.24 -3.47 -11.98
C CYS A 480 -29.18 -4.49 -11.35
N VAL A 481 -30.36 -4.72 -11.96
CA VAL A 481 -31.34 -5.69 -11.45
C VAL A 481 -30.82 -7.12 -11.55
N HIS A 482 -30.12 -7.44 -12.63
CA HIS A 482 -29.48 -8.73 -12.79
C HIS A 482 -28.45 -8.99 -11.67
N ASP A 483 -27.55 -8.03 -11.43
CA ASP A 483 -26.54 -8.15 -10.38
C ASP A 483 -27.15 -8.13 -8.97
N PHE A 484 -28.20 -7.33 -8.74
CA PHE A 484 -29.00 -7.38 -7.52
C PHE A 484 -29.63 -8.75 -7.29
N CYS A 485 -30.16 -9.39 -8.34
CA CYS A 485 -30.76 -10.71 -8.21
C CYS A 485 -29.72 -11.77 -7.83
N LEU A 486 -28.51 -11.68 -8.39
CA LEU A 486 -27.41 -12.58 -8.04
C LEU A 486 -26.89 -12.32 -6.61
N PHE A 487 -26.92 -11.06 -6.16
CA PHE A 487 -26.35 -10.64 -4.87
C PHE A 487 -27.30 -9.71 -4.07
N PRO A 488 -28.48 -10.18 -3.64
CA PRO A 488 -29.56 -9.33 -3.11
C PRO A 488 -29.26 -8.68 -1.75
N HIS A 489 -28.21 -9.13 -1.06
CA HIS A 489 -27.80 -8.63 0.25
C HIS A 489 -26.52 -7.79 0.20
N GLN A 490 -25.96 -7.52 -0.99
CA GLN A 490 -24.73 -6.74 -1.15
C GLN A 490 -25.01 -5.38 -1.79
N GLU A 491 -25.25 -4.36 -0.96
CA GLU A 491 -25.50 -2.98 -1.42
C GLU A 491 -24.38 -2.47 -2.35
N GLY A 492 -23.11 -2.80 -2.05
CA GLY A 492 -21.96 -2.39 -2.86
C GLY A 492 -22.10 -2.74 -4.34
N VAL A 493 -22.65 -3.91 -4.67
CA VAL A 493 -22.86 -4.38 -6.05
C VAL A 493 -23.76 -3.41 -6.83
N ILE A 494 -24.87 -3.00 -6.21
CA ILE A 494 -25.81 -2.02 -6.79
C ILE A 494 -25.11 -0.66 -6.95
N CYS A 495 -24.39 -0.21 -5.92
CA CYS A 495 -23.69 1.06 -5.93
C CYS A 495 -22.65 1.16 -7.05
N HIS A 496 -21.98 0.07 -7.40
CA HIS A 496 -21.02 0.05 -8.51
C HIS A 496 -21.72 0.27 -9.86
N VAL A 497 -22.89 -0.34 -10.09
CA VAL A 497 -23.63 -0.16 -11.35
C VAL A 497 -24.18 1.27 -11.47
N ILE A 498 -24.67 1.85 -10.36
CA ILE A 498 -25.14 3.24 -10.36
C ILE A 498 -23.98 4.21 -10.58
N ALA A 499 -22.83 3.99 -9.93
CA ALA A 499 -21.63 4.81 -10.11
C ALA A 499 -21.14 4.79 -11.58
N ARG A 500 -21.30 3.67 -12.29
CA ARG A 500 -21.03 3.61 -13.73
C ARG A 500 -21.95 4.47 -14.55
N TYR A 501 -23.24 4.41 -14.26
CA TYR A 501 -24.19 5.25 -14.98
C TYR A 501 -23.86 6.73 -14.75
N ALA A 502 -23.55 7.11 -13.50
CA ALA A 502 -23.07 8.43 -13.14
C ALA A 502 -21.80 8.83 -13.94
N ALA A 503 -20.80 7.95 -14.01
CA ALA A 503 -19.57 8.19 -14.77
C ALA A 503 -19.83 8.32 -16.28
N ALA A 504 -20.70 7.49 -16.87
CA ALA A 504 -21.09 7.58 -18.27
C ALA A 504 -21.81 8.91 -18.58
N CYS A 505 -22.68 9.37 -17.68
CA CYS A 505 -23.32 10.68 -17.79
C CYS A 505 -22.31 11.83 -17.77
N GLN A 506 -21.34 11.77 -16.86
CA GLN A 506 -20.27 12.77 -16.76
C GLN A 506 -19.36 12.77 -17.99
N ALA A 507 -19.03 11.57 -18.51
CA ALA A 507 -18.27 11.43 -19.74
C ALA A 507 -19.01 12.01 -20.96
N ALA A 508 -20.34 12.00 -20.96
CA ALA A 508 -21.19 12.66 -21.96
C ALA A 508 -21.32 14.19 -21.74
N GLY A 509 -20.64 14.77 -20.74
CA GLY A 509 -20.69 16.20 -20.44
C GLY A 509 -21.94 16.65 -19.69
N VAL A 510 -22.72 15.71 -19.13
CA VAL A 510 -23.97 16.00 -18.43
C VAL A 510 -23.70 16.26 -16.95
N THR A 511 -24.31 17.30 -16.40
CA THR A 511 -24.31 17.54 -14.95
C THR A 511 -25.39 16.68 -14.28
N ILE A 512 -24.98 15.85 -13.34
CA ILE A 512 -25.87 14.95 -12.58
C ILE A 512 -26.12 15.47 -11.16
N GLY A 513 -27.29 15.13 -10.59
CA GLY A 513 -27.65 15.44 -9.21
C GLY A 513 -27.02 14.49 -8.18
N ARG A 514 -27.12 14.84 -6.89
CA ARG A 514 -26.64 14.00 -5.79
C ARG A 514 -27.43 12.69 -5.73
N TRP A 515 -26.76 11.56 -5.95
CA TRP A 515 -27.37 10.23 -5.89
C TRP A 515 -26.90 9.39 -4.69
N ARG A 516 -25.76 9.73 -4.08
CA ARG A 516 -25.28 9.12 -2.83
C ARG A 516 -25.80 9.87 -1.60
N THR A 517 -26.31 9.15 -0.61
CA THR A 517 -26.79 9.68 0.67
C THR A 517 -26.10 8.98 1.83
N ASP A 518 -26.32 9.46 3.06
CA ASP A 518 -25.67 8.90 4.25
C ASP A 518 -26.10 7.45 4.50
N ASP A 519 -27.34 7.10 4.12
CA ASP A 519 -27.95 5.78 4.27
C ASP A 519 -27.93 4.93 2.97
N PHE A 520 -27.37 5.43 1.86
CA PHE A 520 -27.37 4.72 0.58
C PHE A 520 -26.11 5.03 -0.25
N CYS A 521 -25.30 4.00 -0.51
CA CYS A 521 -24.06 4.12 -1.26
C CYS A 521 -23.11 5.20 -0.70
N SER A 522 -23.09 5.35 0.63
CA SER A 522 -22.29 6.34 1.32
C SER A 522 -20.79 6.13 1.07
N ILE A 523 -20.05 7.23 0.98
CA ILE A 523 -18.61 7.24 0.74
C ILE A 523 -17.93 7.85 1.94
N SER A 524 -16.93 7.15 2.46
CA SER A 524 -16.01 7.69 3.46
C SER A 524 -14.77 8.22 2.77
N CYS A 525 -14.45 9.49 3.03
CA CYS A 525 -13.24 10.12 2.53
C CYS A 525 -12.12 10.09 3.58
N PRO A 526 -10.85 9.99 3.16
CA PRO A 526 -9.70 10.11 4.06
C PRO A 526 -9.75 11.39 4.90
N ALA A 527 -9.03 11.41 6.02
CA ALA A 527 -8.88 12.62 6.83
C ALA A 527 -8.43 13.81 5.97
N ASN A 528 -8.95 15.00 6.27
CA ASN A 528 -8.69 16.24 5.52
C ASN A 528 -9.13 16.20 4.05
N SER A 529 -10.16 15.41 3.73
CA SER A 529 -10.80 15.40 2.42
C SER A 529 -12.31 15.26 2.53
N HIS A 530 -13.02 15.62 1.47
CA HIS A 530 -14.47 15.50 1.38
C HIS A 530 -14.90 14.97 0.03
N TYR A 531 -16.11 14.43 -0.04
CA TYR A 531 -16.68 13.86 -1.25
C TYR A 531 -17.22 14.96 -2.16
N GLU A 532 -16.84 14.91 -3.45
CA GLU A 532 -17.46 15.70 -4.50
C GLU A 532 -17.95 14.81 -5.65
N ILE A 533 -19.17 15.07 -6.12
CA ILE A 533 -19.71 14.33 -7.27
C ILE A 533 -18.97 14.65 -8.57
N CYS A 534 -18.37 15.84 -8.69
CA CYS A 534 -17.80 16.32 -9.94
C CYS A 534 -16.63 17.26 -9.62
N SER A 535 -15.50 16.68 -9.24
CA SER A 535 -14.25 17.38 -9.00
C SER A 535 -13.51 17.66 -10.32
N GLN A 536 -12.98 18.87 -10.51
CA GLN A 536 -12.14 19.17 -11.68
C GLN A 536 -10.70 18.73 -11.43
N SER A 537 -10.09 18.06 -12.41
CA SER A 537 -8.81 17.35 -12.28
C SER A 537 -7.57 18.26 -12.25
N CYS A 538 -7.66 19.47 -11.69
CA CYS A 538 -6.50 20.24 -11.22
C CYS A 538 -6.20 19.89 -9.75
N ARG A 539 -6.22 18.60 -9.39
CA ARG A 539 -6.03 18.20 -7.99
C ARG A 539 -4.62 18.61 -7.56
N GLN A 540 -4.52 19.35 -6.45
CA GLN A 540 -3.25 19.57 -5.77
C GLN A 540 -2.77 18.20 -5.25
N THR A 541 -1.95 17.52 -6.03
CA THR A 541 -1.15 16.39 -5.56
C THR A 541 0.20 16.94 -5.15
N CYS A 542 0.90 16.25 -4.26
CA CYS A 542 2.25 16.66 -3.91
C CYS A 542 3.23 16.65 -5.10
N SER A 543 2.92 15.89 -6.16
CA SER A 543 3.69 15.94 -7.41
C SER A 543 3.41 17.18 -8.25
N SER A 544 2.18 17.73 -8.23
CA SER A 544 1.81 18.90 -9.03
C SER A 544 2.40 20.21 -8.50
N ILE A 545 2.98 20.19 -7.30
CA ILE A 545 3.81 21.30 -6.77
C ILE A 545 5.11 21.46 -7.58
N TYR A 546 5.66 20.37 -8.10
CA TYR A 546 6.95 20.37 -8.82
C TYR A 546 6.79 20.46 -10.35
N THR A 547 5.58 20.28 -10.86
CA THR A 547 5.27 20.26 -12.29
C THR A 547 3.88 20.83 -12.57
N LEU A 548 3.77 21.73 -13.55
CA LEU A 548 2.48 22.18 -14.10
C LEU A 548 1.71 20.98 -14.66
N VAL A 549 0.57 20.63 -14.04
CA VAL A 549 -0.32 19.56 -14.51
C VAL A 549 -1.39 20.17 -15.41
N LYS A 550 -1.56 19.60 -16.61
CA LYS A 550 -2.68 19.93 -17.49
C LYS A 550 -3.97 19.42 -16.85
N CYS A 551 -4.91 20.32 -16.63
CA CYS A 551 -6.20 19.96 -16.07
C CYS A 551 -7.07 19.32 -17.13
N SER A 552 -7.65 18.15 -16.82
CA SER A 552 -8.74 17.62 -17.62
C SER A 552 -9.94 18.55 -17.54
N GLU A 553 -10.51 18.92 -18.68
CA GLU A 553 -11.78 19.69 -18.73
C GLU A 553 -12.97 18.86 -18.21
N ARG A 554 -12.83 17.54 -18.15
CA ARG A 554 -13.89 16.60 -17.72
C ARG A 554 -13.77 16.34 -16.22
N CYS A 555 -14.85 16.57 -15.48
CA CYS A 555 -14.88 16.29 -14.05
C CYS A 555 -15.06 14.79 -13.77
N ARG A 556 -14.59 14.36 -12.59
CA ARG A 556 -14.84 13.01 -12.07
C ARG A 556 -15.32 13.06 -10.63
N GLU A 557 -16.18 12.11 -10.29
CA GLU A 557 -16.59 11.84 -8.92
C GLU A 557 -15.40 11.38 -8.06
N GLY A 558 -15.28 11.93 -6.84
CA GLY A 558 -14.49 11.31 -5.77
C GLY A 558 -14.07 12.21 -4.63
N CYS A 559 -13.20 11.71 -3.75
CA CYS A 559 -12.68 12.51 -2.65
C CYS A 559 -11.70 13.56 -3.15
N VAL A 560 -11.86 14.77 -2.65
CA VAL A 560 -11.01 15.93 -2.92
C VAL A 560 -10.43 16.39 -1.59
N CYS A 561 -9.12 16.68 -1.58
CA CYS A 561 -8.48 17.24 -0.40
C CYS A 561 -9.11 18.59 -0.05
N ASN A 562 -9.27 18.85 1.24
CA ASN A 562 -9.73 20.14 1.73
C ASN A 562 -8.71 21.23 1.38
N GLU A 563 -9.16 22.49 1.38
CA GLU A 563 -8.29 23.64 1.13
C GLU A 563 -7.06 23.63 2.07
N GLY A 564 -5.87 23.85 1.51
CA GLY A 564 -4.59 23.78 2.24
C GLY A 564 -3.93 22.39 2.29
N PHE A 565 -4.61 21.35 1.78
CA PHE A 565 -4.09 19.98 1.74
C PHE A 565 -3.88 19.50 0.30
N ALA A 566 -2.84 18.68 0.10
CA ALA A 566 -2.54 18.04 -1.16
C ALA A 566 -2.50 16.51 -1.02
N LEU A 567 -2.85 15.81 -2.10
CA LEU A 567 -2.84 14.35 -2.13
C LEU A 567 -1.39 13.84 -2.23
N SER A 568 -0.95 13.13 -1.19
CA SER A 568 0.34 12.46 -1.06
C SER A 568 0.13 10.94 -1.06
N GLY A 569 0.23 10.33 -2.24
CA GLY A 569 -0.18 8.93 -2.43
C GLY A 569 -1.69 8.79 -2.29
N ASP A 570 -2.14 8.34 -1.13
CA ASP A 570 -3.53 8.06 -0.77
C ASP A 570 -4.07 8.94 0.38
N GLU A 571 -3.26 9.87 0.90
CA GLU A 571 -3.61 10.71 2.05
C GLU A 571 -3.58 12.20 1.68
N CYS A 572 -4.51 12.98 2.21
CA CYS A 572 -4.49 14.43 2.11
C CYS A 572 -3.67 15.01 3.26
N VAL A 573 -2.48 15.50 2.93
CA VAL A 573 -1.52 16.05 3.88
C VAL A 573 -1.37 17.57 3.66
N PRO A 574 -1.02 18.34 4.70
CA PRO A 574 -0.65 19.74 4.52
C PRO A 574 0.47 19.85 3.48
N LEU A 575 0.50 20.94 2.69
CA LEU A 575 1.51 21.12 1.63
C LEU A 575 2.95 20.96 2.13
N SER A 576 3.25 21.39 3.36
CA SER A 576 4.57 21.24 3.99
C SER A 576 4.96 19.80 4.33
N GLN A 577 4.02 18.86 4.29
CA GLN A 577 4.22 17.43 4.50
C GLN A 577 4.24 16.62 3.20
N CYS A 578 4.32 17.30 2.06
CA CYS A 578 4.46 16.64 0.77
C CYS A 578 5.75 15.80 0.67
N GLY A 579 5.63 14.68 -0.04
CA GLY A 579 6.71 13.73 -0.27
C GLY A 579 7.69 14.15 -1.37
N CYS A 580 8.45 13.17 -1.85
CA CYS A 580 9.56 13.32 -2.77
C CYS A 580 9.34 12.49 -4.04
N LEU A 581 9.72 13.03 -5.20
CA LEU A 581 9.80 12.27 -6.45
C LEU A 581 11.26 11.87 -6.71
N HIS A 582 11.55 10.57 -6.76
CA HIS A 582 12.90 10.06 -7.01
C HIS A 582 12.89 8.95 -8.05
N GLN A 583 13.68 9.13 -9.11
CA GLN A 583 13.78 8.20 -10.25
C GLN A 583 12.43 7.81 -10.89
N GLY A 584 11.43 8.68 -10.79
CA GLY A 584 10.09 8.45 -11.32
C GLY A 584 9.09 7.87 -10.32
N PHE A 585 9.55 7.43 -9.14
CA PHE A 585 8.71 6.93 -8.06
C PHE A 585 8.40 8.03 -7.04
N TYR A 586 7.17 8.02 -6.51
CA TYR A 586 6.75 8.91 -5.43
C TYR A 586 6.90 8.25 -4.06
N TYR A 587 7.53 8.96 -3.13
CA TYR A 587 7.78 8.53 -1.75
C TYR A 587 7.17 9.54 -0.79
N LYS A 588 6.45 9.08 0.24
CA LYS A 588 5.87 9.94 1.27
C LYS A 588 6.97 10.54 2.15
N LEU A 589 6.66 11.63 2.85
CA LEU A 589 7.57 12.25 3.82
C LEU A 589 8.04 11.21 4.86
N LYS A 590 9.36 11.17 5.13
CA LYS A 590 10.06 10.20 6.00
C LYS A 590 10.03 8.74 5.51
N GLU A 591 9.51 8.46 4.33
CA GLU A 591 9.59 7.13 3.74
C GLU A 591 11.03 6.80 3.40
N THR A 592 11.51 5.67 3.94
CA THR A 592 12.82 5.11 3.64
C THR A 592 12.68 4.10 2.49
N PHE A 593 13.56 4.18 1.50
CA PHE A 593 13.54 3.37 0.30
C PHE A 593 14.95 3.10 -0.21
N PHE A 594 15.10 2.07 -1.04
CA PHE A 594 16.39 1.64 -1.57
C PHE A 594 16.37 1.72 -3.09
N PRO A 595 16.83 2.83 -3.69
CA PRO A 595 16.82 2.97 -5.15
C PRO A 595 17.80 2.02 -5.84
N THR A 596 18.85 1.57 -5.14
CA THR A 596 19.76 0.51 -5.60
C THR A 596 20.15 -0.42 -4.45
N LYS A 597 20.92 -1.47 -4.78
CA LYS A 597 21.39 -2.49 -3.83
C LYS A 597 22.42 -1.97 -2.80
N GLN A 598 22.87 -0.73 -2.94
CA GLN A 598 24.02 -0.16 -2.20
C GLN A 598 23.68 1.16 -1.51
N GLU A 599 22.44 1.62 -1.61
CA GLU A 599 22.05 2.90 -1.08
C GLU A 599 20.66 2.83 -0.43
N GLU A 600 20.58 3.38 0.78
CA GLU A 600 19.35 3.63 1.52
C GLU A 600 19.07 5.12 1.41
N CYS A 601 17.86 5.48 1.04
CA CYS A 601 17.43 6.85 0.91
C CYS A 601 16.21 7.11 1.78
N GLN A 602 16.06 8.33 2.27
CA GLN A 602 14.88 8.78 2.99
C GLN A 602 14.37 10.09 2.40
N CYS A 603 13.05 10.15 2.19
CA CYS A 603 12.40 11.39 1.80
C CYS A 603 12.32 12.36 2.98
N GLN A 604 12.90 13.56 2.81
CA GLN A 604 12.93 14.63 3.80
C GLN A 604 11.91 15.73 3.47
N ALA A 605 11.69 16.63 4.44
CA ALA A 605 10.84 17.79 4.26
C ALA A 605 11.34 18.66 3.08
N GLY A 606 10.40 19.23 2.33
CA GLY A 606 10.72 20.06 1.16
C GLY A 606 11.08 19.27 -0.11
N GLY A 607 10.76 17.97 -0.18
CA GLY A 607 10.94 17.15 -1.39
C GLY A 607 12.37 16.66 -1.62
N THR A 608 13.27 16.86 -0.66
CA THR A 608 14.67 16.46 -0.76
C THR A 608 14.82 14.98 -0.40
N VAL A 609 15.66 14.26 -1.13
CA VAL A 609 16.00 12.87 -0.81
C VAL A 609 17.42 12.84 -0.26
N ASP A 610 17.56 12.32 0.96
CA ASP A 610 18.86 12.07 1.57
C ASP A 610 19.22 10.59 1.40
N CYS A 611 20.40 10.28 0.87
CA CYS A 611 20.83 8.92 0.54
C CYS A 611 22.16 8.59 1.20
N GLN A 612 22.22 7.44 1.86
CA GLN A 612 23.40 6.88 2.50
C GLN A 612 23.80 5.59 1.80
N LYS A 613 25.09 5.41 1.52
CA LYS A 613 25.60 4.15 0.97
C LYS A 613 25.68 3.09 2.07
N ILE A 614 24.67 2.24 2.13
CA ILE A 614 24.56 1.16 3.12
C ILE A 614 24.41 -0.17 2.36
N PRO A 615 25.44 -1.04 2.33
CA PRO A 615 25.29 -2.40 1.83
C PRO A 615 24.43 -3.24 2.79
N CYS A 616 23.67 -4.20 2.26
CA CYS A 616 22.87 -5.12 3.09
C CYS A 616 23.76 -5.83 4.14
N PRO A 617 23.24 -6.10 5.36
CA PRO A 617 23.99 -6.82 6.38
C PRO A 617 24.54 -8.15 5.86
N GLY A 618 25.86 -8.35 6.00
CA GLY A 618 26.54 -9.62 5.69
C GLY A 618 26.74 -9.95 4.21
N ASP A 619 26.85 -8.97 3.32
CA ASP A 619 27.02 -9.18 1.85
C ASP A 619 25.91 -10.02 1.21
N SER A 620 24.73 -10.10 1.84
CA SER A 620 23.59 -10.84 1.31
C SER A 620 22.99 -10.14 0.09
N GLU A 621 22.59 -10.92 -0.93
CA GLU A 621 21.85 -10.37 -2.06
C GLU A 621 20.46 -9.91 -1.60
N GLY A 622 20.24 -8.59 -1.57
CA GLY A 622 18.92 -7.99 -1.39
C GLY A 622 17.89 -8.51 -2.41
N LYS A 623 16.65 -8.76 -1.96
CA LYS A 623 15.57 -9.30 -2.81
C LYS A 623 14.33 -8.42 -2.73
N LEU A 624 13.60 -8.35 -3.84
CA LEU A 624 12.24 -7.80 -3.83
C LEU A 624 11.31 -8.83 -3.18
N ILE A 625 10.68 -8.45 -2.07
CA ILE A 625 9.64 -9.21 -1.37
C ILE A 625 8.38 -8.36 -1.43
N ASP A 626 7.32 -8.88 -2.06
CA ASP A 626 6.01 -8.21 -2.20
C ASP A 626 6.09 -6.77 -2.71
N GLY A 627 6.93 -6.51 -3.73
CA GLY A 627 7.07 -5.14 -4.23
C GLY A 627 8.15 -4.30 -3.57
N VAL A 628 8.64 -4.68 -2.40
CA VAL A 628 9.55 -3.83 -1.63
C VAL A 628 10.95 -4.44 -1.70
N PHE A 629 11.95 -3.67 -2.12
CA PHE A 629 13.33 -4.10 -2.01
C PHE A 629 13.70 -4.17 -0.53
N GLN A 630 13.85 -5.38 -0.02
CA GLN A 630 14.22 -5.64 1.35
C GLN A 630 15.61 -6.29 1.32
N CYS A 631 16.53 -5.76 2.11
CA CYS A 631 17.61 -6.61 2.58
C CYS A 631 16.96 -7.74 3.38
N PRO A 632 17.31 -9.01 3.17
CA PRO A 632 16.80 -10.09 3.99
C PRO A 632 16.95 -9.66 5.44
N PRO A 633 15.87 -9.65 6.25
CA PRO A 633 16.02 -9.39 7.67
C PRO A 633 17.08 -10.37 8.17
N ALA A 634 18.01 -9.88 9.00
CA ALA A 634 18.98 -10.74 9.67
C ALA A 634 18.22 -11.97 10.14
N THR A 635 18.55 -13.13 9.55
CA THR A 635 17.81 -14.40 9.68
C THR A 635 17.09 -14.43 11.01
N LEU A 636 15.75 -14.42 11.00
CA LEU A 636 14.93 -14.24 12.21
C LEU A 636 15.47 -15.16 13.30
N ARG A 637 16.24 -14.61 14.24
CA ARG A 637 16.98 -15.40 15.23
C ARG A 637 15.99 -15.83 16.31
N ALA A 638 15.27 -16.89 16.00
CA ALA A 638 14.19 -17.42 16.80
C ALA A 638 14.58 -18.79 17.35
N CYS A 639 14.30 -19.00 18.64
CA CYS A 639 14.32 -20.33 19.19
C CYS A 639 12.97 -21.00 18.96
N VAL A 640 12.99 -22.24 18.45
CA VAL A 640 11.77 -23.00 18.15
C VAL A 640 11.82 -24.33 18.89
N ALA A 641 10.71 -24.70 19.52
CA ALA A 641 10.44 -26.05 19.98
C ALA A 641 9.17 -26.55 19.29
N THR A 642 9.27 -27.61 18.49
CA THR A 642 8.14 -28.10 17.68
C THR A 642 8.05 -29.62 17.60
N GLY A 643 6.82 -30.11 17.61
CA GLY A 643 6.52 -31.53 17.59
C GLY A 643 6.96 -32.25 18.87
N ASP A 644 7.18 -33.55 18.79
CA ASP A 644 7.56 -34.34 19.98
C ASP A 644 8.96 -34.02 20.51
N ARG A 645 9.92 -33.72 19.62
CA ARG A 645 11.35 -33.74 19.99
C ARG A 645 12.24 -32.70 19.32
N ASN A 646 11.75 -31.88 18.39
CA ASN A 646 12.60 -31.07 17.51
C ASN A 646 12.77 -29.66 18.07
N TYR A 647 14.01 -29.15 18.01
CA TYR A 647 14.39 -27.84 18.52
C TYR A 647 15.30 -27.12 17.54
N ILE A 648 15.24 -25.78 17.54
CA ILE A 648 16.18 -24.86 16.89
C ILE A 648 16.64 -23.84 17.94
N SER A 649 17.96 -23.66 18.06
CA SER A 649 18.56 -22.59 18.86
C SER A 649 18.39 -21.21 18.19
N PHE A 650 18.63 -20.13 18.92
CA PHE A 650 18.57 -18.78 18.33
C PHE A 650 19.56 -18.57 17.17
N ASP A 651 20.69 -19.30 17.17
CA ASP A 651 21.71 -19.20 16.13
C ASP A 651 21.47 -20.18 14.97
N GLY A 652 20.39 -20.98 15.04
CA GLY A 652 19.94 -21.87 13.97
C GLY A 652 20.39 -23.32 14.09
N MET A 653 20.99 -23.72 15.21
CA MET A 653 21.37 -25.12 15.46
C MET A 653 20.11 -25.97 15.67
N ALA A 654 19.85 -26.89 14.74
CA ALA A 654 18.74 -27.84 14.81
C ALA A 654 19.14 -29.14 15.52
N PHE A 655 18.32 -29.61 16.46
CA PHE A 655 18.61 -30.82 17.24
C PHE A 655 17.36 -31.48 17.84
N ASN A 656 17.54 -32.71 18.34
CA ASN A 656 16.44 -33.54 18.85
C ASN A 656 16.65 -33.97 20.29
N ILE A 657 15.63 -33.81 21.14
CA ILE A 657 15.60 -34.31 22.53
C ILE A 657 14.29 -35.07 22.77
N SER A 658 14.40 -36.37 23.06
CA SER A 658 13.26 -37.30 23.20
C SER A 658 12.72 -37.45 24.63
N GLY A 659 13.27 -36.75 25.62
CA GLY A 659 12.84 -36.89 27.01
C GLY A 659 11.52 -36.17 27.31
N THR A 660 10.76 -36.65 28.29
CA THR A 660 9.43 -36.13 28.69
C THR A 660 9.49 -35.24 29.92
N CYS A 661 10.64 -34.61 30.16
CA CYS A 661 10.85 -33.73 31.29
C CYS A 661 10.29 -32.34 31.04
N SER A 662 10.33 -31.53 32.09
CA SER A 662 10.22 -30.08 31.97
C SER A 662 11.61 -29.51 31.72
N TYR A 663 11.73 -28.55 30.81
CA TYR A 663 13.01 -28.01 30.35
C TYR A 663 13.01 -26.49 30.36
N VAL A 664 14.18 -25.91 30.63
CA VAL A 664 14.44 -24.48 30.41
C VAL A 664 14.79 -24.29 28.94
N LEU A 665 13.89 -23.67 28.18
CA LEU A 665 14.17 -23.30 26.78
C LEU A 665 15.24 -22.22 26.76
N THR A 666 15.02 -21.12 27.46
CA THR A 666 15.99 -20.04 27.55
C THR A 666 15.79 -19.26 28.85
N LYS A 667 16.87 -18.72 29.37
CA LYS A 667 16.86 -17.77 30.47
C LYS A 667 17.98 -16.75 30.30
N THR A 668 17.84 -15.61 30.97
CA THR A 668 18.94 -14.66 31.13
C THR A 668 19.98 -15.25 32.08
N CYS A 669 21.25 -15.28 31.66
CA CYS A 669 22.33 -15.94 32.42
C CYS A 669 23.48 -15.01 32.77
N SER A 670 23.62 -13.88 32.07
CA SER A 670 24.60 -12.85 32.35
C SER A 670 24.11 -11.50 31.87
N GLY A 671 24.69 -10.41 32.38
CA GLY A 671 24.40 -9.04 31.96
C GLY A 671 23.41 -8.33 32.89
N ASP A 672 23.91 -7.34 33.63
CA ASP A 672 23.09 -6.51 34.53
C ASP A 672 22.27 -5.45 33.77
N ASN A 673 22.60 -5.21 32.49
CA ASN A 673 21.96 -4.22 31.64
C ASN A 673 20.73 -4.75 30.88
N VAL A 674 20.35 -6.01 31.08
CA VAL A 674 19.20 -6.63 30.41
C VAL A 674 18.18 -7.12 31.42
N THR A 675 16.89 -7.05 31.08
CA THR A 675 15.80 -7.51 31.96
C THR A 675 15.85 -9.03 32.10
N PRO A 676 15.91 -9.59 33.32
CA PRO A 676 15.90 -11.04 33.54
C PRO A 676 14.55 -11.68 33.18
N PHE A 677 14.61 -12.84 32.52
CA PHE A 677 13.44 -13.69 32.27
C PHE A 677 13.82 -15.18 32.19
N VAL A 678 12.82 -16.06 32.31
CA VAL A 678 12.96 -17.51 32.12
C VAL A 678 11.77 -18.04 31.32
N VAL A 679 12.03 -18.87 30.30
CA VAL A 679 11.01 -19.59 29.54
C VAL A 679 11.20 -21.10 29.73
N LYS A 680 10.16 -21.77 30.22
CA LYS A 680 10.14 -23.21 30.51
C LYS A 680 9.02 -23.90 29.76
N ILE A 681 9.28 -25.12 29.30
CA ILE A 681 8.23 -26.01 28.77
C ILE A 681 8.10 -27.23 29.67
N LYS A 682 6.86 -27.69 29.85
CA LYS A 682 6.52 -28.94 30.54
C LYS A 682 5.96 -29.91 29.52
N LYS A 683 6.53 -31.11 29.40
CA LYS A 683 6.02 -32.17 28.51
C LYS A 683 5.13 -33.17 29.24
N ASP A 684 4.24 -33.81 28.48
CA ASP A 684 3.34 -34.85 29.00
C ASP A 684 4.10 -36.07 29.56
N LYS A 685 3.60 -36.66 30.65
CA LYS A 685 4.02 -38.00 31.09
C LYS A 685 3.58 -39.02 30.02
N ARG A 686 4.46 -39.96 29.65
CA ARG A 686 4.34 -40.93 28.52
C ARG A 686 3.20 -41.98 28.63
N GLN A 687 1.97 -41.54 28.88
CA GLN A 687 0.77 -42.37 28.77
C GLN A 687 0.17 -42.38 27.35
N LYS A 688 0.56 -41.43 26.48
CA LYS A 688 0.16 -41.31 25.06
C LYS A 688 1.32 -41.62 24.10
N LYS A 689 1.02 -41.94 22.83
CA LYS A 689 2.01 -42.28 21.78
C LYS A 689 2.92 -41.12 21.34
N VAL A 690 2.56 -39.87 21.65
CA VAL A 690 3.33 -38.62 21.40
C VAL A 690 3.37 -37.81 22.68
N SER A 691 4.51 -37.20 23.03
CA SER A 691 4.61 -36.22 24.10
C SER A 691 4.40 -34.81 23.53
N GLY A 692 3.31 -34.15 23.93
CA GLY A 692 3.08 -32.75 23.59
C GLY A 692 3.66 -31.81 24.66
N ILE A 693 3.67 -30.51 24.36
CA ILE A 693 3.91 -29.48 25.37
C ILE A 693 2.62 -29.38 26.19
N GLN A 694 2.66 -29.81 27.45
CA GLN A 694 1.53 -29.73 28.37
C GLN A 694 1.29 -28.29 28.82
N ALA A 695 2.37 -27.57 29.12
CA ALA A 695 2.32 -26.17 29.54
C ALA A 695 3.61 -25.43 29.17
N LEU A 696 3.47 -24.14 28.90
CA LEU A 696 4.54 -23.18 28.73
C LEU A 696 4.50 -22.22 29.92
N SER A 697 5.63 -21.99 30.58
CA SER A 697 5.75 -21.05 31.69
C SER A 697 6.79 -19.96 31.37
N VAL A 698 6.45 -18.71 31.67
CA VAL A 698 7.30 -17.53 31.49
C VAL A 698 7.39 -16.80 32.82
N GLU A 699 8.60 -16.67 33.35
CA GLU A 699 8.90 -15.90 34.56
C GLU A 699 9.53 -14.57 34.15
N VAL A 700 8.87 -13.45 34.46
CA VAL A 700 9.35 -12.10 34.09
C VAL A 700 8.73 -11.04 35.01
N TYR A 701 9.51 -10.03 35.40
CA TYR A 701 9.07 -8.96 36.31
C TYR A 701 8.47 -9.46 37.65
N GLY A 702 8.92 -10.62 38.14
CA GLY A 702 8.40 -11.25 39.35
C GLY A 702 7.04 -11.96 39.17
N LEU A 703 6.50 -11.98 37.95
CA LEU A 703 5.29 -12.72 37.59
C LEU A 703 5.65 -14.09 37.02
N THR A 704 4.84 -15.09 37.34
CA THR A 704 4.87 -16.42 36.71
C THR A 704 3.64 -16.60 35.85
N LEU A 705 3.80 -16.49 34.52
CA LEU A 705 2.74 -16.75 33.55
C LEU A 705 2.78 -18.20 33.11
N THR A 706 1.64 -18.90 33.09
CA THR A 706 1.54 -20.28 32.62
C THR A 706 0.40 -20.44 31.63
N LEU A 707 0.73 -20.92 30.43
CA LEU A 707 -0.19 -21.26 29.35
C LEU A 707 -0.29 -22.78 29.26
N THR A 708 -1.50 -23.30 29.43
CA THR A 708 -1.77 -24.75 29.43
C THR A 708 -2.34 -25.17 28.08
N ARG A 709 -1.94 -26.36 27.62
CA ARG A 709 -2.44 -26.97 26.38
C ARG A 709 -3.98 -27.00 26.34
N ASP A 710 -4.54 -26.72 25.16
CA ASP A 710 -5.98 -26.71 24.86
C ASP A 710 -6.83 -25.74 25.73
N LYS A 711 -6.22 -24.84 26.52
CA LYS A 711 -6.89 -23.80 27.31
C LYS A 711 -6.83 -22.45 26.57
N ARG A 712 -7.69 -22.28 25.57
CA ARG A 712 -7.81 -21.06 24.78
C ARG A 712 -8.43 -19.92 25.59
N GLY A 713 -7.98 -18.70 25.33
CA GLY A 713 -8.54 -17.51 25.96
C GLY A 713 -8.13 -17.28 27.40
N ASP A 714 -7.25 -18.11 27.97
CA ASP A 714 -6.87 -18.04 29.38
C ASP A 714 -5.35 -18.07 29.58
N VAL A 715 -4.89 -17.42 30.65
CA VAL A 715 -3.52 -17.50 31.17
C VAL A 715 -3.55 -17.55 32.69
N MET A 716 -2.74 -18.41 33.30
CA MET A 716 -2.53 -18.36 34.76
C MET A 716 -1.40 -17.38 35.07
N VAL A 717 -1.65 -16.41 35.96
CA VAL A 717 -0.64 -15.46 36.47
C VAL A 717 -0.53 -15.66 37.96
N ASP A 718 0.64 -16.07 38.45
CA ASP A 718 0.90 -16.36 39.86
C ASP A 718 -0.16 -17.31 40.46
N SER A 719 -0.47 -18.36 39.70
CA SER A 719 -1.50 -19.38 40.02
C SER A 719 -2.96 -18.90 39.99
N ILE A 720 -3.25 -17.66 39.59
CA ILE A 720 -4.61 -17.15 39.41
C ILE A 720 -4.98 -17.14 37.92
N LEU A 721 -6.16 -17.64 37.56
CA LEU A 721 -6.65 -17.67 36.20
C LEU A 721 -7.09 -16.27 35.74
N HIS A 722 -6.65 -15.88 34.55
CA HIS A 722 -7.03 -14.64 33.89
C HIS A 722 -7.52 -14.90 32.47
N HIS A 723 -8.62 -14.25 32.09
CA HIS A 723 -9.10 -14.24 30.71
C HIS A 723 -8.25 -13.28 29.85
N LEU A 724 -8.01 -13.67 28.60
CA LEU A 724 -7.28 -12.90 27.61
C LEU A 724 -8.20 -11.86 26.94
N PRO A 725 -7.69 -10.66 26.61
CA PRO A 725 -6.30 -10.24 26.79
C PRO A 725 -5.97 -9.85 28.24
N ALA A 726 -4.72 -10.09 28.63
CA ALA A 726 -4.19 -9.73 29.94
C ALA A 726 -3.04 -8.71 29.78
N ILE A 727 -3.25 -7.49 30.28
CA ILE A 727 -2.27 -6.41 30.29
C ILE A 727 -1.78 -6.23 31.72
N LEU A 728 -0.56 -6.68 31.99
CA LEU A 728 0.00 -6.80 33.34
C LEU A 728 1.12 -5.77 33.55
N SER A 729 1.43 -5.50 34.82
CA SER A 729 2.57 -4.64 35.20
C SER A 729 2.58 -3.26 34.53
N LYS A 730 1.41 -2.62 34.41
CA LYS A 730 1.20 -1.33 33.72
C LYS A 730 1.57 -1.36 32.22
N GLY A 731 1.29 -2.47 31.55
CA GLY A 731 1.51 -2.63 30.10
C GLY A 731 2.88 -3.19 29.73
N ARG A 732 3.74 -3.51 30.70
CA ARG A 732 5.06 -4.12 30.48
C ARG A 732 5.00 -5.57 30.03
N VAL A 733 3.91 -6.26 30.33
CA VAL A 733 3.65 -7.63 29.85
C VAL A 733 2.24 -7.65 29.28
N GLN A 734 2.11 -8.16 28.06
CA GLN A 734 0.85 -8.22 27.34
C GLN A 734 0.66 -9.64 26.81
N VAL A 735 -0.50 -10.24 27.07
CA VAL A 735 -0.84 -11.58 26.62
C VAL A 735 -2.14 -11.51 25.83
N HIS A 736 -2.11 -11.99 24.59
CA HIS A 736 -3.21 -11.88 23.64
C HIS A 736 -3.53 -13.23 23.00
N GLN A 737 -4.81 -13.45 22.69
CA GLN A 737 -5.20 -14.51 21.78
C GLN A 737 -4.71 -14.15 20.37
N HIS A 738 -3.97 -15.04 19.72
CA HIS A 738 -3.36 -14.80 18.41
C HIS A 738 -3.60 -16.00 17.50
N GLY A 739 -4.59 -15.85 16.61
CA GLY A 739 -5.09 -16.96 15.77
C GLY A 739 -5.51 -18.15 16.63
N MET A 740 -4.93 -19.31 16.33
CA MET A 740 -5.19 -20.53 17.08
C MET A 740 -4.37 -20.69 18.37
N GLY A 741 -3.45 -19.77 18.66
CA GLY A 741 -2.54 -19.82 19.81
C GLY A 741 -2.59 -18.56 20.68
N VAL A 742 -1.53 -18.34 21.44
CA VAL A 742 -1.35 -17.20 22.34
C VAL A 742 -0.02 -16.51 22.06
N LEU A 743 -0.05 -15.18 22.10
CA LEU A 743 1.09 -14.30 21.94
C LEU A 743 1.35 -13.56 23.25
N LEU A 744 2.54 -13.72 23.80
CA LEU A 744 3.04 -12.97 24.96
C LEU A 744 4.13 -12.01 24.50
N GLN A 745 4.00 -10.74 24.86
CA GLN A 745 4.95 -9.68 24.53
C GLN A 745 5.35 -8.90 25.77
N THR A 746 6.58 -8.41 25.77
CA THR A 746 7.11 -7.54 26.82
C THR A 746 7.56 -6.20 26.24
N ASP A 747 7.63 -5.18 27.08
CA ASP A 747 8.12 -3.84 26.71
C ASP A 747 9.58 -3.82 26.25
N PHE A 748 10.43 -4.71 26.77
CA PHE A 748 11.81 -4.84 26.33
C PHE A 748 11.97 -5.69 25.05
N GLY A 749 10.89 -6.24 24.50
CA GLY A 749 10.88 -6.91 23.20
C GLY A 749 11.08 -8.43 23.20
N LEU A 750 11.02 -9.11 24.36
CA LEU A 750 10.79 -10.57 24.38
C LEU A 750 9.40 -10.86 23.82
N VAL A 751 9.33 -11.77 22.86
CA VAL A 751 8.10 -12.29 22.28
C VAL A 751 8.08 -13.82 22.39
N VAL A 752 7.01 -14.34 22.96
CA VAL A 752 6.79 -15.79 23.09
C VAL A 752 5.46 -16.15 22.45
N ARG A 753 5.51 -17.12 21.53
CA ARG A 753 4.34 -17.63 20.80
C ARG A 753 4.16 -19.08 21.14
N TYR A 754 2.91 -19.46 21.41
CA TYR A 754 2.55 -20.84 21.70
C TYR A 754 1.24 -21.19 21.01
N ASP A 755 1.24 -22.24 20.21
CA ASP A 755 0.04 -22.76 19.51
C ASP A 755 -0.97 -23.46 20.43
N LEU A 756 -0.72 -23.47 21.75
CA LEU A 756 -1.45 -24.21 22.76
C LEU A 756 -1.46 -25.74 22.55
N HIS A 757 -0.46 -26.27 21.84
CA HIS A 757 -0.36 -27.69 21.53
C HIS A 757 1.06 -28.27 21.58
N GLY A 758 1.95 -27.82 20.70
CA GLY A 758 3.25 -28.45 20.49
C GLY A 758 4.26 -27.61 19.72
N HIS A 759 3.95 -26.33 19.44
CA HIS A 759 4.85 -25.38 18.80
C HIS A 759 5.01 -24.14 19.65
N VAL A 760 6.25 -23.88 20.06
CA VAL A 760 6.67 -22.67 20.78
C VAL A 760 7.74 -21.98 19.96
N MET A 761 7.58 -20.66 19.77
CA MET A 761 8.61 -19.80 19.18
C MET A 761 8.94 -18.67 20.15
N VAL A 762 10.23 -18.45 20.39
CA VAL A 762 10.74 -17.37 21.23
C VAL A 762 11.64 -16.47 20.37
N THR A 763 11.39 -15.17 20.40
CA THR A 763 12.30 -14.16 19.84
C THR A 763 12.68 -13.14 20.89
N VAL A 764 13.90 -12.65 20.78
CA VAL A 764 14.52 -11.71 21.71
C VAL A 764 15.23 -10.62 20.91
N PRO A 765 15.32 -9.38 21.43
CA PRO A 765 16.08 -8.32 20.77
C PRO A 765 17.57 -8.62 20.77
N GLN A 766 18.29 -8.03 19.81
CA GLN A 766 19.75 -8.14 19.68
C GLN A 766 20.51 -7.70 20.93
N SER A 767 19.94 -6.85 21.78
CA SER A 767 20.54 -6.46 23.06
C SER A 767 20.81 -7.64 24.00
N TYR A 768 20.16 -8.79 23.79
CA TYR A 768 20.39 -10.02 24.55
C TYR A 768 21.50 -10.91 23.96
N GLN A 769 22.17 -10.48 22.89
CA GLN A 769 23.20 -11.28 22.21
C GLN A 769 24.32 -11.67 23.18
N GLY A 770 24.56 -12.97 23.34
CA GLY A 770 25.55 -13.53 24.29
C GLY A 770 25.14 -13.53 25.77
N HIS A 771 23.94 -13.06 26.11
CA HIS A 771 23.45 -12.97 27.50
C HIS A 771 22.52 -14.11 27.91
N LEU A 772 22.17 -14.99 26.97
CA LEU A 772 21.21 -16.06 27.17
C LEU A 772 21.89 -17.42 27.37
N CYS A 773 21.18 -18.34 28.01
CA CYS A 773 21.54 -19.76 28.01
C CYS A 773 20.28 -20.62 28.21
N GLY A 774 20.38 -21.92 27.88
CA GLY A 774 19.25 -22.85 27.89
C GLY A 774 19.31 -23.78 26.68
N LEU A 775 18.24 -24.53 26.42
CA LEU A 775 18.12 -25.33 25.18
C LEU A 775 18.21 -24.49 23.91
N CYS A 776 17.83 -23.22 23.96
CA CYS A 776 17.89 -22.28 22.85
C CYS A 776 19.31 -21.75 22.53
N GLY A 777 20.34 -22.26 23.20
CA GLY A 777 21.73 -21.83 22.98
C GLY A 777 22.05 -20.51 23.70
N ASN A 778 23.14 -19.87 23.27
CA ASN A 778 23.68 -18.67 23.90
C ASN A 778 23.43 -17.37 23.12
N TYR A 779 22.84 -17.46 21.93
CA TYR A 779 22.46 -16.34 21.08
C TYR A 779 23.63 -15.41 20.77
N ASN A 780 24.77 -15.95 20.31
CA ASN A 780 25.95 -15.14 19.98
C ASN A 780 26.22 -15.08 18.46
N GLY A 781 25.47 -15.83 17.66
CA GLY A 781 25.62 -15.97 16.22
C GLY A 781 26.44 -17.18 15.78
N GLN A 782 26.83 -18.08 16.69
CA GLN A 782 27.64 -19.26 16.41
C GLN A 782 26.86 -20.53 16.77
N GLN A 783 26.63 -21.40 15.78
CA GLN A 783 25.85 -22.62 15.99
C GLN A 783 26.62 -23.72 16.74
N LYS A 784 27.95 -23.71 16.67
CA LYS A 784 28.80 -24.84 17.10
C LYS A 784 28.94 -24.93 18.63
N ASP A 785 28.71 -23.82 19.33
CA ASP A 785 28.80 -23.72 20.79
C ASP A 785 27.42 -23.67 21.48
N ASP A 786 26.33 -23.90 20.73
CA ASP A 786 24.97 -23.84 21.29
C ASP A 786 24.69 -24.95 22.31
N PHE A 787 25.36 -26.10 22.24
CA PHE A 787 25.24 -27.16 23.24
C PHE A 787 26.05 -26.89 24.52
N ARG A 788 25.90 -25.69 25.08
CA ARG A 788 26.59 -25.29 26.29
C ARG A 788 25.83 -25.72 27.54
N LEU A 789 26.50 -26.48 28.41
CA LEU A 789 25.96 -26.93 29.68
C LEU A 789 25.85 -25.76 30.68
N PRO A 790 25.01 -25.89 31.74
CA PRO A 790 24.96 -24.89 32.82
C PRO A 790 26.32 -24.65 33.51
N SER A 791 27.24 -25.63 33.45
CA SER A 791 28.62 -25.51 33.94
C SER A 791 29.54 -24.66 33.03
N GLY A 792 29.06 -24.26 31.85
CA GLY A 792 29.83 -23.52 30.83
C GLY A 792 30.63 -24.41 29.87
N GLN A 793 30.63 -25.73 30.06
CA GLN A 793 31.31 -26.69 29.17
C GLN A 793 30.46 -27.04 27.94
N GLN A 794 31.10 -27.43 26.84
CA GLN A 794 30.42 -27.92 25.64
C GLN A 794 29.97 -29.38 25.82
N ALA A 795 28.70 -29.68 25.55
CA ALA A 795 28.19 -31.04 25.58
C ALA A 795 28.61 -31.81 24.30
N PRO A 796 28.90 -33.12 24.42
CA PRO A 796 29.31 -33.93 23.27
C PRO A 796 28.15 -34.27 22.32
N ASN A 797 26.89 -34.17 22.77
CA ASN A 797 25.71 -34.45 21.96
C ASN A 797 24.44 -33.83 22.58
N ALA A 798 23.37 -33.80 21.77
CA ALA A 798 22.08 -33.21 22.14
C ALA A 798 21.41 -33.88 23.35
N MET A 799 21.66 -35.18 23.61
CA MET A 799 21.05 -35.89 24.74
C MET A 799 21.69 -35.48 26.07
N VAL A 800 23.03 -35.37 26.12
CA VAL A 800 23.75 -34.87 27.30
C VAL A 800 23.38 -33.41 27.55
N PHE A 801 23.32 -32.60 26.49
CA PHE A 801 22.87 -31.21 26.55
C PHE A 801 21.45 -31.10 27.10
N GLY A 802 20.48 -31.83 26.52
CA GLY A 802 19.09 -31.84 26.95
C GLY A 802 18.91 -32.25 28.41
N SER A 803 19.69 -33.25 28.84
CA SER A 803 19.64 -33.77 30.21
C SER A 803 20.04 -32.73 31.26
N ALA A 804 20.94 -31.81 30.90
CA ALA A 804 21.46 -30.79 31.81
C ALA A 804 20.51 -29.59 32.01
N TRP A 805 19.53 -29.41 31.11
CA TRP A 805 18.60 -28.28 31.12
C TRP A 805 17.19 -28.63 31.65
N LYS A 806 17.07 -29.75 32.37
CA LYS A 806 15.83 -30.14 33.04
C LYS A 806 15.50 -29.26 34.24
N THR A 807 14.22 -29.14 34.56
CA THR A 807 13.75 -28.58 35.84
C THR A 807 13.47 -29.69 36.86
N SER A 808 13.51 -29.34 38.14
CA SER A 808 13.46 -30.26 39.29
C SER A 808 12.07 -30.83 39.58
N ASP A 809 11.07 -30.56 38.74
CA ASP A 809 9.67 -30.56 39.16
C ASP A 809 9.02 -31.96 39.25
N ALA A 810 9.68 -33.02 38.75
CA ALA A 810 9.29 -34.42 38.93
C ALA A 810 10.36 -35.42 38.42
N PRO A 811 10.37 -36.69 38.90
CA PRO A 811 11.13 -37.78 38.26
C PRO A 811 10.63 -37.98 36.82
N CYS A 812 11.54 -37.88 35.85
CA CYS A 812 11.25 -38.01 34.42
C CYS A 812 12.40 -38.77 33.71
N SER A 813 12.10 -39.40 32.56
CA SER A 813 13.06 -40.24 31.81
C SER A 813 13.54 -39.52 30.55
N ASP A 814 14.86 -39.56 30.32
CA ASP A 814 15.48 -39.11 29.05
C ASP A 814 15.26 -40.09 27.92
N ASP A 815 15.17 -41.37 28.28
CA ASP A 815 15.29 -42.41 27.29
C ASP A 815 13.91 -42.84 26.79
N CYS A 816 13.84 -43.10 25.49
CA CYS A 816 12.74 -43.86 24.93
C CYS A 816 13.11 -45.34 24.97
N PRO A 817 12.45 -46.16 25.82
CA PRO A 817 12.70 -47.59 25.80
C PRO A 817 12.52 -48.09 24.36
N LYS A 818 13.52 -48.81 23.83
CA LYS A 818 13.55 -49.29 22.43
C LYS A 818 12.26 -50.02 22.02
N ASP A 819 11.58 -50.64 22.98
CA ASP A 819 10.33 -51.39 22.77
C ASP A 819 9.06 -50.52 22.75
N LYS A 820 9.14 -49.24 23.13
CA LYS A 820 8.01 -48.29 23.22
C LYS A 820 8.12 -47.09 22.28
N CYS A 821 9.21 -46.96 21.53
CA CYS A 821 9.34 -45.96 20.47
C CYS A 821 8.94 -46.57 19.13
N PRO A 822 7.84 -46.13 18.51
CA PRO A 822 7.45 -46.58 17.18
C PRO A 822 8.58 -46.36 16.17
N ILE A 823 9.10 -47.44 15.60
CA ILE A 823 9.97 -47.35 14.42
C ILE A 823 9.07 -47.05 13.23
N CYS A 824 9.30 -45.91 12.58
CA CYS A 824 8.61 -45.61 11.34
C CYS A 824 9.19 -46.48 10.23
N THR A 825 8.38 -47.42 9.73
CA THR A 825 8.79 -48.24 8.59
C THR A 825 8.99 -47.36 7.35
N GLU A 826 9.91 -47.73 6.46
CA GLU A 826 10.22 -46.93 5.27
C GLU A 826 8.98 -46.77 4.37
N GLU A 827 8.10 -47.77 4.32
CA GLU A 827 6.86 -47.71 3.55
C GLU A 827 5.92 -46.60 4.07
N LYS A 828 5.82 -46.43 5.39
CA LYS A 828 5.02 -45.35 6.01
C LYS A 828 5.65 -43.98 5.79
N LYS A 829 6.98 -43.88 5.88
CA LYS A 829 7.69 -42.62 5.59
C LYS A 829 7.40 -42.14 4.17
N VAL A 830 7.52 -43.03 3.18
CA VAL A 830 7.22 -42.70 1.77
C VAL A 830 5.77 -42.21 1.60
N VAL A 831 4.82 -42.77 2.34
CA VAL A 831 3.43 -42.27 2.33
C VAL A 831 3.33 -40.86 2.92
N PHE A 832 3.92 -40.62 4.09
CA PHE A 832 3.85 -39.32 4.77
C PHE A 832 4.66 -38.21 4.10
N GLN A 833 5.60 -38.55 3.21
CA GLN A 833 6.32 -37.59 2.37
C GLN A 833 5.47 -37.05 1.20
N LYS A 834 4.32 -37.64 0.90
CA LYS A 834 3.44 -37.19 -0.19
C LYS A 834 2.80 -35.83 0.12
N LEU A 835 2.32 -35.16 -0.93
CA LEU A 835 1.70 -33.82 -0.87
C LEU A 835 0.45 -33.75 0.02
N ASN A 836 -0.29 -34.85 0.17
CA ASN A 836 -1.45 -34.96 1.05
C ASN A 836 -1.07 -35.28 2.52
N TYR A 837 0.20 -35.13 2.87
CA TYR A 837 0.75 -35.25 4.22
C TYR A 837 1.81 -34.14 4.41
N CYS A 838 3.03 -34.48 4.84
CA CYS A 838 4.07 -33.50 5.17
C CYS A 838 4.68 -32.85 3.94
N GLY A 839 4.59 -33.48 2.76
CA GLY A 839 5.22 -33.00 1.52
C GLY A 839 4.72 -31.62 1.04
N ILE A 840 3.56 -31.15 1.52
CA ILE A 840 3.07 -29.81 1.25
C ILE A 840 4.00 -28.71 1.78
N LEU A 841 4.74 -28.98 2.85
CA LEU A 841 5.63 -28.01 3.51
C LEU A 841 6.81 -27.61 2.64
N THR A 842 7.32 -28.55 1.84
CA THR A 842 8.54 -28.39 1.02
C THR A 842 8.23 -28.22 -0.47
N LEU A 843 6.96 -28.08 -0.85
CA LEU A 843 6.55 -27.96 -2.26
C LEU A 843 7.02 -26.61 -2.85
N PRO A 844 7.94 -26.57 -3.84
CA PRO A 844 8.56 -25.31 -4.29
C PRO A 844 7.60 -24.30 -4.93
N LYS A 845 6.46 -24.77 -5.43
CA LYS A 845 5.34 -23.94 -5.94
C LYS A 845 4.07 -24.35 -5.21
N GLY A 846 4.12 -24.22 -3.89
CA GLY A 846 3.07 -24.62 -2.95
C GLY A 846 2.56 -23.44 -2.13
N PRO A 847 1.66 -23.68 -1.17
CA PRO A 847 1.06 -22.59 -0.39
C PRO A 847 2.05 -21.83 0.52
N PHE A 848 3.25 -22.36 0.72
CA PHE A 848 4.31 -21.77 1.55
C PHE A 848 5.56 -21.38 0.74
N ASP A 849 5.49 -21.31 -0.59
CA ASP A 849 6.66 -21.00 -1.43
C ASP A 849 7.28 -19.63 -1.11
N SER A 850 6.43 -18.63 -0.85
CA SER A 850 6.80 -17.29 -0.38
C SER A 850 7.58 -17.32 0.94
N CYS A 851 7.45 -18.38 1.74
CA CYS A 851 8.08 -18.51 3.05
C CYS A 851 9.42 -19.26 3.03
N HIS A 852 9.65 -20.15 2.06
CA HIS A 852 10.82 -21.06 2.03
C HIS A 852 12.17 -20.37 2.13
N HIS A 853 12.27 -19.14 1.63
CA HIS A 853 13.50 -18.36 1.65
C HIS A 853 13.76 -17.64 2.98
N LEU A 854 12.73 -17.45 3.81
CA LEU A 854 12.81 -16.81 5.13
C LEU A 854 12.87 -17.84 6.25
N ILE A 855 12.09 -18.91 6.14
CA ILE A 855 12.04 -20.02 7.10
C ILE A 855 12.28 -21.30 6.32
N ASN A 856 13.34 -22.03 6.67
CA ASN A 856 13.61 -23.33 6.04
C ASN A 856 12.53 -24.36 6.47
N PRO A 857 11.78 -24.96 5.52
CA PRO A 857 10.76 -25.95 5.84
C PRO A 857 11.31 -27.29 6.35
N ASP A 858 12.60 -27.59 6.18
CA ASP A 858 13.19 -28.91 6.45
C ASP A 858 12.91 -29.41 7.87
N LEU A 859 13.09 -28.56 8.90
CA LEU A 859 12.84 -28.96 10.27
C LEU A 859 11.35 -29.29 10.48
N TYR A 860 10.46 -28.44 10.00
CA TYR A 860 9.01 -28.63 10.14
C TYR A 860 8.55 -29.89 9.39
N PHE A 861 9.14 -30.16 8.23
CA PHE A 861 8.92 -31.38 7.47
C PHE A 861 9.37 -32.63 8.25
N GLN A 862 10.58 -32.62 8.82
CA GLN A 862 11.07 -33.74 9.63
C GLN A 862 10.24 -33.94 10.91
N ALA A 863 9.82 -32.85 11.56
CA ALA A 863 8.93 -32.89 12.71
C ALA A 863 7.58 -33.52 12.36
N CYS A 864 6.96 -33.06 11.27
CA CYS A 864 5.71 -33.61 10.74
C CYS A 864 5.82 -35.12 10.46
N LEU A 865 6.87 -35.55 9.76
CA LEU A 865 7.09 -36.97 9.45
C LEU A 865 7.18 -37.79 10.73
N HIS A 866 7.98 -37.33 11.69
CA HIS A 866 8.18 -38.03 12.95
C HIS A 866 6.89 -38.14 13.77
N ASP A 867 6.14 -37.05 13.92
CA ASP A 867 4.93 -37.04 14.73
C ASP A 867 3.82 -37.90 14.10
N LEU A 868 3.75 -37.94 12.76
CA LEU A 868 2.87 -38.86 12.04
C LEU A 868 3.27 -40.32 12.19
N CYS A 869 4.57 -40.60 12.21
CA CYS A 869 5.06 -41.94 12.49
C CYS A 869 4.65 -42.42 13.88
N LEU A 870 4.76 -41.57 14.90
CA LEU A 870 4.37 -41.89 16.27
C LEU A 870 2.86 -42.10 16.44
N THR A 871 2.06 -41.29 15.75
CA THR A 871 0.60 -41.38 15.82
C THR A 871 -0.02 -42.41 14.88
N GLY A 872 0.76 -42.93 13.93
CA GLY A 872 0.26 -43.84 12.91
C GLY A 872 -0.56 -43.14 11.82
N GLY A 873 -0.25 -41.87 11.52
CA GLY A 873 -0.90 -41.10 10.47
C GLY A 873 -2.12 -40.30 10.95
N ASP A 874 -2.19 -39.90 12.22
CA ASP A 874 -3.31 -39.11 12.73
C ASP A 874 -3.40 -37.77 12.01
N THR A 875 -4.52 -37.55 11.32
CA THR A 875 -4.75 -36.36 10.52
C THR A 875 -4.79 -35.08 11.37
N ARG A 876 -5.18 -35.16 12.65
CA ARG A 876 -5.15 -34.00 13.55
C ARG A 876 -3.71 -33.53 13.78
N VAL A 877 -2.79 -34.47 13.97
CA VAL A 877 -1.36 -34.19 14.16
C VAL A 877 -0.74 -33.65 12.87
N LEU A 878 -1.07 -34.22 11.71
CA LEU A 878 -0.67 -33.65 10.41
C LEU A 878 -1.04 -32.17 10.31
N CYS A 879 -2.30 -31.85 10.59
CA CYS A 879 -2.81 -30.48 10.44
C CYS A 879 -2.20 -29.52 11.44
N GLN A 880 -1.84 -29.99 12.64
CA GLN A 880 -1.14 -29.19 13.65
C GLN A 880 0.31 -28.92 13.24
N SER A 881 1.01 -29.93 12.70
CA SER A 881 2.36 -29.75 12.18
C SER A 881 2.39 -28.77 11.00
N ILE A 882 1.41 -28.84 10.08
CA ILE A 882 1.32 -27.88 8.99
C ILE A 882 0.97 -26.47 9.50
N GLN A 883 0.02 -26.36 10.43
CA GLN A 883 -0.32 -25.08 11.08
C GLN A 883 0.89 -24.43 11.74
N SER A 884 1.78 -25.21 12.36
CA SER A 884 2.98 -24.69 13.02
C SER A 884 3.89 -23.97 12.03
N TYR A 885 4.05 -24.52 10.84
CA TYR A 885 4.82 -23.87 9.78
C TYR A 885 4.10 -22.67 9.18
N ALA A 886 2.80 -22.82 8.90
CA ALA A 886 1.95 -21.72 8.42
C ALA A 886 2.02 -20.50 9.35
N THR A 887 1.91 -20.73 10.66
CA THR A 887 1.98 -19.69 11.69
C THR A 887 3.36 -19.04 11.72
N ALA A 888 4.43 -19.84 11.67
CA ALA A 888 5.79 -19.31 11.63
C ALA A 888 6.02 -18.39 10.41
N CYS A 889 5.50 -18.77 9.24
CA CYS A 889 5.54 -17.95 8.03
C CYS A 889 4.79 -16.62 8.21
N GLN A 890 3.56 -16.68 8.71
CA GLN A 890 2.74 -15.49 8.95
C GLN A 890 3.36 -14.56 10.01
N ASP A 891 4.02 -15.11 11.02
CA ASP A 891 4.74 -14.35 12.03
C ASP A 891 5.98 -13.63 11.47
N ALA A 892 6.61 -14.23 10.45
CA ALA A 892 7.63 -13.56 9.63
C ALA A 892 7.01 -12.54 8.65
N SER A 893 5.74 -12.18 8.83
CA SER A 893 4.97 -11.26 7.98
C SER A 893 4.86 -11.72 6.53
N VAL A 894 4.97 -13.03 6.28
CA VAL A 894 4.80 -13.63 4.96
C VAL A 894 3.33 -13.91 4.71
N VAL A 895 2.81 -13.44 3.59
CA VAL A 895 1.49 -13.84 3.11
C VAL A 895 1.60 -15.25 2.50
N ILE A 896 0.91 -16.20 3.12
CA ILE A 896 0.84 -17.59 2.67
C ILE A 896 -0.46 -17.83 1.89
N ALA A 897 -0.43 -18.74 0.91
CA ALA A 897 -1.65 -19.12 0.20
C ALA A 897 -2.49 -20.13 1.00
N ALA A 898 -3.76 -20.29 0.61
CA ALA A 898 -4.66 -21.23 1.25
C ALA A 898 -4.15 -22.68 1.17
N TRP A 899 -3.88 -23.29 2.32
CA TRP A 899 -3.42 -24.69 2.41
C TRP A 899 -4.49 -25.65 2.94
N ARG A 900 -5.46 -25.17 3.73
CA ARG A 900 -6.62 -25.94 4.20
C ARG A 900 -7.69 -26.08 3.11
N ARG A 901 -8.38 -27.22 3.09
CA ARG A 901 -9.55 -27.51 2.23
C ARG A 901 -10.58 -28.32 3.03
N PRO A 902 -11.87 -28.35 2.63
CA PRO A 902 -12.88 -29.16 3.34
C PRO A 902 -12.49 -30.63 3.52
N SER A 903 -11.75 -31.20 2.56
CA SER A 903 -11.24 -32.58 2.59
C SER A 903 -9.82 -32.72 3.16
N PHE A 904 -9.12 -31.62 3.45
CA PHE A 904 -7.73 -31.61 3.89
C PHE A 904 -7.50 -30.58 4.98
N CYS A 905 -7.35 -31.05 6.21
CA CYS A 905 -7.20 -30.22 7.39
C CYS A 905 -8.33 -29.20 7.59
N PRO A 906 -9.62 -29.64 7.62
CA PRO A 906 -10.71 -28.75 7.98
C PRO A 906 -10.53 -28.24 9.42
N ILE A 907 -10.97 -27.01 9.66
CA ILE A 907 -10.97 -26.37 10.97
C ILE A 907 -12.41 -26.10 11.39
N SER A 908 -12.70 -26.33 12.67
CA SER A 908 -14.01 -26.02 13.24
C SER A 908 -13.91 -24.72 14.02
N CYS A 909 -14.73 -23.74 13.66
CA CYS A 909 -14.79 -22.46 14.35
C CYS A 909 -15.95 -22.40 15.34
N PRO A 910 -15.83 -21.62 16.44
CA PRO A 910 -16.93 -21.37 17.36
C PRO A 910 -18.18 -20.86 16.64
N ALA A 911 -19.34 -20.98 17.28
CA ALA A 911 -20.58 -20.39 16.75
C ALA A 911 -20.40 -18.88 16.47
N ASN A 912 -21.01 -18.40 15.39
CA ASN A 912 -20.92 -17.02 14.91
C ASN A 912 -19.48 -16.61 14.51
N SER A 913 -18.71 -17.56 13.97
CA SER A 913 -17.39 -17.28 13.43
C SER A 913 -17.06 -18.22 12.28
N ASN A 914 -16.23 -17.73 11.37
CA ASN A 914 -15.79 -18.45 10.18
C ASN A 914 -14.26 -18.48 10.08
N TYR A 915 -13.74 -19.50 9.40
CA TYR A 915 -12.31 -19.62 9.15
C TYR A 915 -11.77 -18.45 8.32
N SER A 916 -10.57 -17.98 8.67
CA SER A 916 -9.83 -17.00 7.89
C SER A 916 -8.33 -17.27 7.98
N LEU A 917 -7.63 -17.09 6.85
CA LEU A 917 -6.16 -17.12 6.81
C LEU A 917 -5.53 -15.92 7.51
N CYS A 918 -6.27 -14.83 7.71
CA CYS A 918 -5.78 -13.60 8.32
C CYS A 918 -6.88 -13.03 9.21
N THR A 919 -6.82 -13.39 10.49
CA THR A 919 -7.71 -12.85 11.52
C THR A 919 -6.89 -12.18 12.64
N ASN A 920 -7.45 -11.12 13.21
CA ASN A 920 -6.90 -10.43 14.37
C ASN A 920 -7.96 -10.35 15.47
N LEU A 921 -8.06 -11.43 16.24
CA LEU A 921 -9.05 -11.57 17.30
C LEU A 921 -8.89 -10.53 18.42
N CYS A 922 -7.70 -9.95 18.60
CA CYS A 922 -7.50 -8.93 19.62
C CYS A 922 -8.27 -7.65 19.28
N VAL A 923 -8.14 -7.16 18.05
CA VAL A 923 -8.81 -5.91 17.62
C VAL A 923 -10.32 -6.08 17.65
N SER A 924 -10.82 -7.25 17.24
CA SER A 924 -12.25 -7.60 17.25
C SER A 924 -12.67 -8.32 18.55
N SER A 925 -12.18 -7.89 19.71
CA SER A 925 -12.57 -8.44 21.02
C SER A 925 -13.28 -7.42 21.89
N CYS A 926 -14.01 -7.89 22.92
CA CYS A 926 -14.61 -7.03 23.94
C CYS A 926 -13.61 -6.07 24.60
N ALA A 927 -12.35 -6.50 24.76
CA ALA A 927 -11.29 -5.65 25.27
C ALA A 927 -10.69 -4.70 24.20
N GLY A 928 -10.65 -5.15 22.94
CA GLY A 928 -10.20 -4.35 21.79
C GLY A 928 -11.08 -3.13 21.50
N LEU A 929 -12.38 -3.20 21.83
CA LEU A 929 -13.28 -2.05 21.79
C LEU A 929 -12.86 -0.92 22.73
N VAL A 930 -12.18 -1.25 23.83
CA VAL A 930 -11.77 -0.26 24.85
C VAL A 930 -10.45 0.40 24.45
N ASP A 931 -9.46 -0.37 23.96
CA ASP A 931 -8.19 0.18 23.47
C ASP A 931 -7.51 -0.73 22.42
N ALA A 932 -7.89 -0.57 21.15
CA ALA A 932 -7.33 -1.31 20.03
C ALA A 932 -5.82 -1.02 19.80
N SER A 933 -5.26 0.05 20.36
CA SER A 933 -3.84 0.40 20.20
C SER A 933 -2.89 -0.60 20.87
N LYS A 934 -3.41 -1.43 21.78
CA LYS A 934 -2.66 -2.47 22.50
C LYS A 934 -2.63 -3.82 21.77
N CYS A 935 -3.33 -3.94 20.64
CA CYS A 935 -3.37 -5.19 19.90
C CYS A 935 -2.19 -5.35 18.93
N PRO A 936 -1.75 -6.59 18.68
CA PRO A 936 -0.79 -6.88 17.60
C PRO A 936 -1.34 -6.38 16.26
N LYS A 937 -0.49 -5.78 15.42
CA LYS A 937 -0.88 -5.34 14.07
C LYS A 937 -0.92 -6.47 13.05
N THR A 938 -0.20 -7.56 13.33
CA THR A 938 -0.15 -8.74 12.45
C THR A 938 -1.38 -9.61 12.64
N CYS A 939 -1.90 -10.16 11.54
CA CYS A 939 -2.93 -11.19 11.56
C CYS A 939 -2.30 -12.56 11.34
N VAL A 940 -3.00 -13.60 11.80
CA VAL A 940 -2.60 -15.00 11.59
C VAL A 940 -3.83 -15.83 11.29
N GLU A 941 -3.62 -17.05 10.80
CA GLU A 941 -4.67 -18.02 10.52
C GLU A 941 -5.47 -18.38 11.79
N GLY A 942 -6.80 -18.39 11.67
CA GLY A 942 -7.68 -18.72 12.78
C GLY A 942 -9.16 -18.50 12.47
N CYS A 943 -9.98 -18.42 13.51
CA CYS A 943 -11.41 -18.12 13.38
C CYS A 943 -11.63 -16.61 13.52
N ARG A 944 -12.45 -16.04 12.63
CA ARG A 944 -12.85 -14.64 12.62
C ARG A 944 -14.33 -14.55 12.98
N CYS A 945 -14.68 -13.71 13.94
CA CYS A 945 -16.09 -13.48 14.30
C CYS A 945 -16.85 -12.91 13.10
N ASP A 946 -18.10 -13.35 12.95
CA ASP A 946 -19.00 -12.85 11.92
C ASP A 946 -19.41 -11.41 12.21
N LYS A 947 -19.87 -10.69 11.19
CA LYS A 947 -20.28 -9.28 11.33
C LYS A 947 -21.38 -9.15 12.41
N GLY A 948 -21.17 -8.23 13.36
CA GLY A 948 -22.06 -8.02 14.51
C GLY A 948 -21.72 -8.84 15.75
N TYR A 949 -20.69 -9.68 15.69
CA TYR A 949 -20.17 -10.44 16.83
C TYR A 949 -18.72 -10.08 17.10
N ILE A 950 -18.32 -10.12 18.36
CA ILE A 950 -16.96 -9.84 18.82
C ILE A 950 -16.48 -10.91 19.80
N PHE A 951 -15.17 -11.08 19.85
CA PHE A 951 -14.54 -12.16 20.60
C PHE A 951 -14.50 -11.83 22.10
N ASP A 952 -15.03 -12.71 22.94
CA ASP A 952 -15.06 -12.53 24.40
C ASP A 952 -13.91 -13.23 25.14
N GLY A 953 -12.98 -13.84 24.40
CA GLY A 953 -11.92 -14.69 24.94
C GLY A 953 -12.14 -16.18 24.66
N HIS A 954 -13.38 -16.64 24.50
CA HIS A 954 -13.70 -18.06 24.21
C HIS A 954 -14.53 -18.26 22.94
N GLY A 955 -15.40 -17.31 22.61
CA GLY A 955 -16.28 -17.37 21.45
C GLY A 955 -16.67 -15.99 20.95
N CYS A 956 -17.51 -15.97 19.92
CA CYS A 956 -18.00 -14.74 19.31
C CYS A 956 -19.40 -14.45 19.85
N VAL A 957 -19.52 -13.35 20.59
CA VAL A 957 -20.75 -12.91 21.24
C VAL A 957 -21.21 -11.57 20.67
N PRO A 958 -22.51 -11.25 20.70
CA PRO A 958 -23.00 -9.91 20.41
C PRO A 958 -22.33 -8.84 21.29
N GLU A 959 -22.17 -7.63 20.77
CA GLU A 959 -21.46 -6.54 21.45
C GLU A 959 -22.08 -6.14 22.80
N ASP A 960 -23.41 -6.19 22.91
CA ASP A 960 -24.16 -5.93 24.14
C ASP A 960 -23.95 -6.99 25.24
N LYS A 961 -23.34 -8.13 24.89
CA LYS A 961 -22.97 -9.20 25.82
C LYS A 961 -21.49 -9.16 26.23
N CYS A 962 -20.78 -8.07 25.98
CA CYS A 962 -19.42 -7.92 26.46
C CYS A 962 -19.34 -7.77 27.98
N GLY A 963 -18.26 -8.33 28.52
CA GLY A 963 -17.89 -8.21 29.92
C GLY A 963 -17.25 -6.86 30.27
N CYS A 964 -16.53 -6.84 31.39
CA CYS A 964 -15.87 -5.66 31.93
C CYS A 964 -14.37 -5.75 31.70
N PHE A 965 -13.75 -4.69 31.19
CA PHE A 965 -12.30 -4.58 31.10
C PHE A 965 -11.80 -3.52 32.08
N VAL A 966 -11.14 -3.94 33.17
CA VAL A 966 -10.71 -3.05 34.26
C VAL A 966 -9.30 -3.43 34.68
N ASP A 967 -8.42 -2.44 34.84
CA ASP A 967 -7.01 -2.61 35.24
C ASP A 967 -6.23 -3.60 34.36
N GLY A 968 -6.51 -3.62 33.06
CA GLY A 968 -5.86 -4.51 32.11
C GLY A 968 -6.32 -5.97 32.18
N LYS A 969 -7.41 -6.26 32.90
CA LYS A 969 -7.99 -7.60 33.06
C LYS A 969 -9.42 -7.64 32.52
N TYR A 970 -9.73 -8.68 31.76
CA TYR A 970 -11.08 -8.95 31.29
C TYR A 970 -11.86 -9.84 32.27
N TYR A 971 -13.12 -9.48 32.52
CA TYR A 971 -14.07 -10.21 33.36
C TYR A 971 -15.34 -10.44 32.56
N LYS A 972 -15.89 -11.66 32.58
CA LYS A 972 -17.13 -11.99 31.88
C LYS A 972 -18.33 -11.26 32.48
N PRO A 973 -19.42 -11.06 31.72
CA PRO A 973 -20.66 -10.50 32.25
C PRO A 973 -21.10 -11.23 33.52
N HIS A 974 -21.36 -10.50 34.59
CA HIS A 974 -21.80 -11.02 35.89
C HIS A 974 -20.80 -11.94 36.62
N GLU A 975 -19.56 -12.02 36.15
CA GLU A 975 -18.50 -12.74 36.85
C GLU A 975 -18.23 -12.09 38.21
N SER A 976 -18.17 -12.91 39.26
CA SER A 976 -17.86 -12.47 40.61
C SER A 976 -16.53 -13.07 41.07
N VAL A 977 -15.60 -12.21 41.47
CA VAL A 977 -14.25 -12.59 41.88
C VAL A 977 -13.90 -11.99 43.24
N LEU A 978 -13.06 -12.68 44.00
CA LEU A 978 -12.45 -12.13 45.20
C LEU A 978 -11.15 -11.38 44.87
N LYS A 979 -10.93 -10.25 45.53
CA LYS A 979 -9.71 -9.42 45.44
C LYS A 979 -9.14 -9.15 46.83
N ASP A 980 -7.90 -8.67 46.87
CA ASP A 980 -7.21 -8.22 48.08
C ASP A 980 -7.22 -9.25 49.21
N ASN A 981 -6.78 -10.48 48.92
CA ASN A 981 -6.77 -11.60 49.87
C ASN A 981 -8.15 -11.88 50.50
N CYS A 982 -9.15 -12.03 49.64
CA CYS A 982 -10.55 -12.28 50.00
C CYS A 982 -11.26 -11.16 50.79
N GLN A 983 -10.66 -9.96 50.87
CA GLN A 983 -11.22 -8.80 51.57
C GLN A 983 -12.30 -8.08 50.76
N GLN A 984 -12.36 -8.32 49.45
CA GLN A 984 -13.34 -7.71 48.57
C GLN A 984 -13.95 -8.75 47.63
N ARG A 985 -15.26 -8.64 47.40
CA ARG A 985 -15.98 -9.35 46.35
C ARG A 985 -16.42 -8.36 45.29
N CYS A 986 -15.93 -8.54 44.07
CA CYS A 986 -16.20 -7.69 42.93
C CYS A 986 -16.98 -8.44 41.86
N THR A 987 -18.05 -7.83 41.35
CA THR A 987 -18.88 -8.39 40.27
C THR A 987 -18.84 -7.50 39.03
N CYS A 988 -18.66 -8.08 37.86
CA CYS A 988 -18.74 -7.35 36.60
C CYS A 988 -20.21 -7.03 36.26
N VAL A 989 -20.49 -5.74 36.10
CA VAL A 989 -21.77 -5.23 35.62
C VAL A 989 -21.53 -4.60 34.23
N PRO A 990 -22.01 -5.24 33.13
CA PRO A 990 -21.85 -4.71 31.79
C PRO A 990 -22.25 -3.23 31.69
N GLY A 991 -21.41 -2.41 31.04
CA GLY A 991 -21.59 -0.96 30.92
C GLY A 991 -21.28 -0.11 32.17
N ARG A 992 -21.11 -0.72 33.36
CA ARG A 992 -20.72 -0.02 34.60
C ARG A 992 -19.33 -0.38 35.12
N GLY A 993 -18.74 -1.47 34.64
CA GLY A 993 -17.45 -1.98 35.13
C GLY A 993 -17.59 -2.90 36.35
N LEU A 994 -16.55 -2.98 37.18
CA LEU A 994 -16.56 -3.80 38.39
C LEU A 994 -17.23 -3.06 39.56
N THR A 995 -18.21 -3.69 40.18
CA THR A 995 -18.82 -3.22 41.44
C THR A 995 -18.32 -4.10 42.59
N CYS A 996 -17.61 -3.51 43.55
CA CYS A 996 -16.98 -4.23 44.66
C CYS A 996 -17.67 -3.95 46.01
N SER A 997 -17.68 -4.95 46.88
CA SER A 997 -18.17 -4.89 48.26
C SER A 997 -17.17 -5.56 49.21
N SER A 998 -17.14 -5.13 50.47
CA SER A 998 -16.30 -5.77 51.50
C SER A 998 -16.71 -7.22 51.72
N HIS A 999 -15.73 -8.10 51.87
CA HIS A 999 -15.90 -9.54 52.08
C HIS A 999 -14.89 -10.04 53.10
N SER A 1000 -15.20 -11.13 53.80
CA SER A 1000 -14.27 -11.86 54.67
C SER A 1000 -14.65 -13.34 54.66
N CYS A 1001 -13.66 -14.22 54.68
CA CYS A 1001 -13.90 -15.65 54.91
C CYS A 1001 -14.50 -15.84 56.32
N THR A 1002 -15.30 -16.89 56.50
CA THR A 1002 -15.78 -17.26 57.83
C THR A 1002 -14.64 -17.79 58.72
N ASP A 1003 -14.87 -17.90 60.02
CA ASP A 1003 -13.83 -18.33 60.99
C ASP A 1003 -13.28 -19.75 60.71
N ASP A 1004 -14.04 -20.57 59.96
CA ASP A 1004 -13.68 -21.94 59.57
C ASP A 1004 -13.04 -22.00 58.16
N GLU A 1005 -12.92 -20.87 57.47
CA GLU A 1005 -12.43 -20.77 56.09
C GLU A 1005 -11.11 -19.99 56.01
N THR A 1006 -10.22 -20.43 55.13
CA THR A 1006 -8.95 -19.74 54.85
C THR A 1006 -8.93 -19.23 53.42
N CYS A 1007 -8.53 -17.97 53.21
CA CYS A 1007 -8.37 -17.43 51.87
C CYS A 1007 -7.19 -18.11 51.16
N GLU A 1008 -7.48 -18.87 50.12
CA GLU A 1008 -6.47 -19.58 49.34
C GLU A 1008 -6.84 -19.67 47.86
N ILE A 1009 -5.86 -20.02 47.03
CA ILE A 1009 -6.06 -20.20 45.60
C ILE A 1009 -6.21 -21.70 45.33
N ARG A 1010 -7.39 -22.12 44.87
CA ARG A 1010 -7.67 -23.49 44.43
C ARG A 1010 -8.07 -23.49 42.97
N ASP A 1011 -7.42 -24.34 42.17
CA ASP A 1011 -7.69 -24.51 40.72
C ASP A 1011 -7.74 -23.19 39.92
N GLY A 1012 -6.90 -22.22 40.29
CA GLY A 1012 -6.85 -20.91 39.60
C GLY A 1012 -7.79 -19.84 40.15
N ILE A 1013 -8.62 -20.16 41.15
CA ILE A 1013 -9.63 -19.27 41.70
C ILE A 1013 -9.26 -18.91 43.14
N LEU A 1014 -9.21 -17.61 43.44
CA LEU A 1014 -9.04 -17.10 44.80
C LEU A 1014 -10.39 -17.23 45.53
N GLY A 1015 -10.41 -17.99 46.63
CA GLY A 1015 -11.62 -18.34 47.36
C GLY A 1015 -11.42 -18.40 48.87
N CYS A 1016 -12.55 -18.33 49.56
CA CYS A 1016 -12.78 -18.98 50.84
C CYS A 1016 -13.48 -20.32 50.48
#